data_AF-B7AQA3-F1
#
_entry.id   AF-B7AQA3-F1
#
_cell.length_a   1.000
_cell.length_b   1.000
_cell.length_c   1.000
_cell.angle_alpha   90.00
_cell.angle_beta   90.00
_cell.angle_gamma   90.00
#
_symmetry.space_group_name_H-M   'P 1'
#
loop_
_entity.id
_entity.type
_entity.pdbx_description
1 polymer ?
#
loop_
_entity_poly.entity_id
_entity_poly.type
_entity_poly.pdbx_seq_one_letter_code
_entity_poly.pdbx_strand_id
1 'polypeptide(L)'
;MHKTMYRKLVQFCAYVNSEDMLLSELRKQNERKVFYIMEIRKSKKLMAYLLAFLMVASAMSPLFVKETFAASAKTLSITEAAGWLETAYAEWTPVDGAAGYMAYVKKASESDAAFVQLDSELIRQYAGYWRADAPGLAAGSYVMNIVAVMKDGSRISCKTGTLDVKAHDRSGFAFSSKSQYGTGSGAYNDDGTLKSNAQVVYVTADTAKTCKAVVGGKEITGFQSILDAKQKDTTGTPIDFRIIGRVSLNDLDHISSSSEGIQIKGKSAYAQMNITVEGIGEDAAVHGFGFLVRNAGNVEFRNFALMAFMDDGISLDTKNCNIWVHNMDIFYGSTGGDADQAKGDGSVDVKGASTNVTISYVHFWDSGKCSLCGMSDSAEFLVTYHHNWFDHSDSRHARIRVASVHLYNNYYDGNAKYGVGTTKGSSAFVEANYFRNCKNPMMSSLQGSDARADKGTFSGENGGMIKAYGNVVEGASNLVYANSDAGTMSADSKSFDAYLASSRDEQVPSSYTTVAGGTKYNNFDTSSSYDIGVKASAVDKAEDVPAVVTKYAGRMNGGDFKWTFSASDDTNYSVDTALKSAVVSYKSSVRAIGGYNGKAEIPAETTTQAPTVKPTEKATEKATEKATQAPTVKPTEKATEKATEKETQAPTVKPTEKETQSLAPSVTETKIHNFTKNGKTSSYFKITGNFFQKARER
;
A
#
# COMPACT_ATOMS: atom_id res chain seq x y z
N MET A 1 -23.15 -68.21 23.91
CA MET A 1 -23.69 -67.57 22.68
C MET A 1 -23.32 -66.09 22.54
N HIS A 2 -23.40 -65.25 23.59
CA HIS A 2 -23.12 -63.80 23.49
C HIS A 2 -21.68 -63.40 23.08
N LYS A 3 -20.64 -64.10 23.56
CA LYS A 3 -19.22 -63.80 23.20
C LYS A 3 -18.89 -64.06 21.72
N THR A 4 -19.59 -64.99 21.08
CA THR A 4 -19.36 -65.37 19.69
C THR A 4 -20.00 -64.37 18.72
N MET A 5 -21.15 -63.80 19.08
CA MET A 5 -21.80 -62.73 18.31
C MET A 5 -20.99 -61.43 18.33
N TYR A 6 -20.45 -61.03 19.49
CA TYR A 6 -19.65 -59.80 19.61
C TYR A 6 -18.37 -59.86 18.78
N ARG A 7 -17.67 -61.02 18.77
CA ARG A 7 -16.49 -61.21 17.91
C ARG A 7 -16.83 -61.11 16.42
N LYS A 8 -17.96 -61.67 15.99
CA LYS A 8 -18.40 -61.56 14.58
C LYS A 8 -18.78 -60.14 14.20
N LEU A 9 -19.37 -59.36 15.11
CA LEU A 9 -19.73 -57.96 14.85
C LEU A 9 -18.50 -57.06 14.73
N VAL A 10 -17.50 -57.23 15.60
CA VAL A 10 -16.22 -56.49 15.53
C VAL A 10 -15.46 -56.84 14.25
N GLN A 11 -15.49 -58.11 13.83
CA GLN A 11 -14.83 -58.55 12.60
C GLN A 11 -15.55 -58.04 11.34
N PHE A 12 -16.87 -57.88 11.39
CA PHE A 12 -17.66 -57.27 10.32
C PHE A 12 -17.41 -55.76 10.21
N CYS A 13 -17.37 -55.01 11.32
CA CYS A 13 -17.05 -53.58 11.30
C CYS A 13 -15.61 -53.30 10.84
N ALA A 14 -14.66 -54.16 11.19
CA ALA A 14 -13.28 -54.06 10.69
C ALA A 14 -13.17 -54.32 9.18
N TYR A 15 -13.99 -55.22 8.65
CA TYR A 15 -14.07 -55.52 7.22
C TYR A 15 -14.66 -54.34 6.43
N VAL A 16 -15.77 -53.75 6.90
CA VAL A 16 -16.41 -52.58 6.27
C VAL A 16 -15.46 -51.36 6.25
N ASN A 17 -14.79 -51.06 7.36
CA ASN A 17 -13.80 -49.97 7.39
C ASN A 17 -12.59 -50.23 6.46
N SER A 18 -12.22 -51.49 6.26
CA SER A 18 -11.13 -51.84 5.33
C SER A 18 -11.53 -51.67 3.86
N GLU A 19 -12.81 -51.95 3.51
CA GLU A 19 -13.33 -51.71 2.16
C GLU A 19 -13.48 -50.22 1.86
N ASP A 20 -13.96 -49.40 2.80
CA ASP A 20 -14.06 -47.95 2.63
C ASP A 20 -12.69 -47.29 2.48
N MET A 21 -11.68 -47.77 3.22
CA MET A 21 -10.30 -47.30 3.07
C MET A 21 -9.73 -47.67 1.70
N LEU A 22 -9.96 -48.90 1.23
CA LEU A 22 -9.58 -49.38 -0.11
C LEU A 22 -10.27 -48.57 -1.22
N LEU A 23 -11.56 -48.27 -1.08
CA LEU A 23 -12.32 -47.44 -2.02
C LEU A 23 -11.81 -45.99 -2.06
N SER A 24 -11.41 -45.42 -0.91
CA SER A 24 -10.80 -44.09 -0.86
C SER A 24 -9.43 -44.05 -1.55
N GLU A 25 -8.63 -45.10 -1.39
CA GLU A 25 -7.30 -45.21 -2.00
C GLU A 25 -7.40 -45.46 -3.51
N LEU A 26 -8.40 -46.25 -3.94
CA LEU A 26 -8.76 -46.44 -5.35
C LEU A 26 -9.28 -45.15 -6.00
N ARG A 27 -10.05 -44.32 -5.29
CA ARG A 27 -10.45 -42.99 -5.77
C ARG A 27 -9.25 -42.07 -5.93
N LYS A 28 -8.36 -42.00 -4.94
CA LYS A 28 -7.11 -41.20 -5.03
C LYS A 28 -6.19 -41.69 -6.15
N GLN A 29 -6.08 -43.00 -6.38
CA GLN A 29 -5.33 -43.54 -7.51
C GLN A 29 -5.98 -43.21 -8.85
N ASN A 30 -7.31 -43.24 -8.96
CA ASN A 30 -8.01 -42.84 -10.17
C ASN A 30 -7.89 -41.33 -10.44
N GLU A 31 -7.96 -40.48 -9.42
CA GLU A 31 -7.74 -39.04 -9.56
C GLU A 31 -6.30 -38.73 -10.01
N ARG A 32 -5.29 -39.41 -9.43
CA ARG A 32 -3.89 -39.30 -9.88
C ARG A 32 -3.71 -39.81 -11.32
N LYS A 33 -4.39 -40.90 -11.71
CA LYS A 33 -4.37 -41.39 -13.09
C LYS A 33 -5.04 -40.43 -14.07
N VAL A 34 -6.16 -39.81 -13.69
CA VAL A 34 -6.84 -38.80 -14.51
C VAL A 34 -5.96 -37.57 -14.69
N PHE A 35 -5.30 -37.11 -13.62
CA PHE A 35 -4.33 -36.01 -13.67
C PHE A 35 -3.14 -36.35 -14.60
N TYR A 36 -2.55 -37.54 -14.45
CA TYR A 36 -1.45 -38.02 -15.31
C TYR A 36 -1.87 -38.19 -16.78
N ILE A 37 -3.10 -38.64 -17.04
CA ILE A 37 -3.65 -38.74 -18.40
C ILE A 37 -3.91 -37.35 -19.01
N MET A 38 -4.30 -36.36 -18.21
CA MET A 38 -4.43 -34.96 -18.64
C MET A 38 -3.08 -34.32 -18.94
N GLU A 39 -2.05 -34.58 -18.12
CA GLU A 39 -0.66 -34.16 -18.34
C GLU A 39 -0.10 -34.76 -19.64
N ILE A 40 -0.32 -36.06 -19.87
CA ILE A 40 0.09 -36.76 -21.10
C ILE A 40 -0.68 -36.21 -22.32
N ARG A 41 -1.96 -35.85 -22.18
CA ARG A 41 -2.73 -35.24 -23.28
C ARG A 41 -2.26 -33.82 -23.62
N LYS A 42 -1.83 -33.03 -22.63
CA LYS A 42 -1.19 -31.71 -22.85
C LYS A 42 0.19 -31.87 -23.52
N SER A 43 1.02 -32.81 -23.04
CA SER A 43 2.34 -33.14 -23.62
C SER A 43 2.23 -33.68 -25.06
N LYS A 44 1.25 -34.55 -25.35
CA LYS A 44 1.00 -35.06 -26.71
C LYS A 44 0.49 -33.99 -27.67
N LYS A 45 -0.30 -33.01 -27.19
CA LYS A 45 -0.69 -31.85 -28.02
C LYS A 45 0.50 -30.94 -28.33
N LEU A 46 1.40 -30.71 -27.36
CA LEU A 46 2.62 -29.94 -27.55
C LEU A 46 3.58 -30.63 -28.54
N MET A 47 3.75 -31.95 -28.44
CA MET A 47 4.58 -32.75 -29.35
C MET A 47 3.97 -32.84 -30.76
N ALA A 48 2.64 -32.88 -30.89
CA ALA A 48 1.95 -32.86 -32.18
C ALA A 48 2.09 -31.52 -32.92
N TYR A 49 2.11 -30.39 -32.20
CA TYR A 49 2.42 -29.09 -32.80
C TYR A 49 3.88 -28.98 -33.23
N LEU A 50 4.82 -29.55 -32.47
CA LEU A 50 6.24 -29.59 -32.83
C LEU A 50 6.51 -30.46 -34.08
N LEU A 51 5.83 -31.61 -34.18
CA LEU A 51 5.93 -32.52 -35.34
C LEU A 51 5.21 -31.97 -36.59
N ALA A 52 4.12 -31.23 -36.42
CA ALA A 52 3.47 -30.52 -37.53
C ALA A 52 4.34 -29.37 -38.06
N PHE A 53 5.11 -28.70 -37.18
CA PHE A 53 6.07 -27.66 -37.59
C PHE A 53 7.31 -28.25 -38.30
N LEU A 54 7.75 -29.45 -37.90
CA LEU A 54 8.87 -30.17 -38.52
C LEU A 54 8.53 -30.82 -39.88
N MET A 55 7.27 -31.21 -40.12
CA MET A 55 6.85 -31.78 -41.41
C MET A 55 6.56 -30.74 -42.51
N VAL A 56 6.42 -29.46 -42.16
CA VAL A 56 6.35 -28.37 -43.16
C VAL A 56 7.75 -27.94 -43.64
N ALA A 57 8.81 -28.33 -42.91
CA ALA A 57 10.19 -27.92 -43.20
C ALA A 57 10.99 -28.88 -44.12
N SER A 58 10.40 -29.99 -44.60
CA SER A 58 11.14 -31.02 -45.35
C SER A 58 10.73 -31.22 -46.83
N ALA A 59 9.97 -30.30 -47.41
CA ALA A 59 9.56 -30.36 -48.81
C ALA A 59 9.98 -29.12 -49.63
N MET A 60 11.28 -28.81 -49.66
CA MET A 60 11.83 -27.89 -50.67
C MET A 60 13.20 -28.37 -51.17
N SER A 61 13.22 -28.81 -52.43
CA SER A 61 14.44 -29.09 -53.19
C SER A 61 15.19 -27.79 -53.52
N PRO A 62 16.53 -27.83 -53.70
CA PRO A 62 17.31 -26.62 -53.94
C PRO A 62 17.19 -26.20 -55.41
N LEU A 63 16.30 -25.25 -55.69
CA LEU A 63 16.37 -24.45 -56.92
C LEU A 63 17.27 -23.25 -56.62
N PHE A 64 18.44 -23.21 -57.26
CA PHE A 64 19.32 -22.04 -57.26
C PHE A 64 18.58 -20.84 -57.84
N VAL A 65 18.04 -19.99 -56.98
CA VAL A 65 17.60 -18.64 -57.30
C VAL A 65 18.57 -17.69 -56.60
N LYS A 66 19.18 -16.78 -57.36
CA LYS A 66 19.90 -15.62 -56.80
C LYS A 66 18.88 -14.82 -55.98
N GLU A 67 18.80 -15.06 -54.67
CA GLU A 67 18.11 -14.14 -53.78
C GLU A 67 18.97 -12.89 -53.64
N THR A 68 18.53 -11.82 -54.29
CA THR A 68 18.72 -10.48 -53.76
C THR A 68 18.23 -10.49 -52.32
N PHE A 69 19.12 -10.26 -51.35
CA PHE A 69 18.73 -10.01 -49.96
C PHE A 69 17.74 -8.83 -49.95
N ALA A 70 16.45 -9.13 -49.92
CA ALA A 70 15.46 -8.15 -49.50
C ALA A 70 15.77 -7.86 -48.03
N ALA A 71 16.16 -6.63 -47.72
CA ALA A 71 16.29 -6.18 -46.35
C ALA A 71 14.99 -6.52 -45.62
N SER A 72 15.06 -7.31 -44.55
CA SER A 72 13.91 -7.56 -43.67
C SER A 72 13.31 -6.20 -43.30
N ALA A 73 12.02 -6.01 -43.53
CA ALA A 73 11.36 -4.75 -43.21
C ALA A 73 11.58 -4.44 -41.73
N LYS A 74 12.08 -3.23 -41.42
CA LYS A 74 12.29 -2.76 -40.06
C LYS A 74 10.94 -2.56 -39.38
N THR A 75 10.34 -3.62 -38.84
CA THR A 75 8.99 -3.55 -38.26
C THR A 75 9.06 -3.23 -36.77
N LEU A 76 8.44 -2.10 -36.39
CA LEU A 76 8.10 -1.81 -35.01
C LEU A 76 6.87 -2.65 -34.61
N SER A 77 7.00 -3.48 -33.58
CA SER A 77 5.90 -4.31 -33.07
C SER A 77 5.73 -4.12 -31.58
N ILE A 78 4.49 -3.83 -31.17
CA ILE A 78 4.07 -3.83 -29.77
C ILE A 78 3.98 -5.29 -29.30
N THR A 79 4.61 -5.60 -28.19
CA THR A 79 4.64 -6.94 -27.58
C THR A 79 3.59 -7.08 -26.48
N GLU A 80 3.32 -5.99 -25.77
CA GLU A 80 2.35 -5.92 -24.69
C GLU A 80 1.75 -4.51 -24.62
N ALA A 81 0.47 -4.40 -24.28
CA ALA A 81 -0.15 -3.12 -23.92
C ALA A 81 -1.44 -3.37 -23.14
N ALA A 82 -1.66 -2.58 -22.08
CA ALA A 82 -2.91 -2.60 -21.32
C ALA A 82 -3.20 -1.26 -20.66
N GLY A 83 -4.45 -1.08 -20.26
CA GLY A 83 -4.85 -0.03 -19.32
C GLY A 83 -4.85 -0.58 -17.89
N TRP A 84 -4.64 0.32 -16.94
CA TRP A 84 -4.57 0.04 -15.51
C TRP A 84 -5.39 1.10 -14.73
N LEU A 85 -5.09 1.29 -13.45
CA LEU A 85 -5.58 2.40 -12.64
C LEU A 85 -4.89 3.70 -13.06
N GLU A 86 -5.66 4.59 -13.69
CA GLU A 86 -5.28 5.95 -14.14
C GLU A 86 -4.04 6.01 -15.02
N THR A 87 -3.69 4.87 -15.63
CA THR A 87 -2.47 4.68 -16.42
C THR A 87 -2.75 3.75 -17.58
N ALA A 88 -2.05 3.94 -18.70
CA ALA A 88 -1.96 2.97 -19.78
C ALA A 88 -0.50 2.75 -20.16
N TYR A 89 -0.12 1.56 -20.62
CA TYR A 89 1.25 1.27 -21.03
C TYR A 89 1.32 0.48 -22.32
N ALA A 90 2.50 0.51 -22.94
CA ALA A 90 2.86 -0.33 -24.07
C ALA A 90 4.34 -0.71 -24.00
N GLU A 91 4.63 -1.94 -24.42
CA GLU A 91 5.96 -2.49 -24.59
C GLU A 91 6.20 -2.87 -26.04
N TRP A 92 7.45 -2.75 -26.51
CA TRP A 92 7.82 -3.09 -27.88
C TRP A 92 9.26 -3.58 -28.00
N THR A 93 9.51 -4.33 -29.07
CA THR A 93 10.87 -4.78 -29.42
C THR A 93 11.70 -3.62 -29.97
N PRO A 94 13.00 -3.53 -29.64
CA PRO A 94 13.89 -2.55 -30.26
C PRO A 94 13.95 -2.73 -31.78
N VAL A 95 13.92 -1.62 -32.51
CA VAL A 95 14.08 -1.56 -33.96
C VAL A 95 15.53 -1.25 -34.31
N ASP A 96 16.16 -2.10 -35.14
CA ASP A 96 17.54 -1.90 -35.56
C ASP A 96 17.73 -0.60 -36.36
N GLY A 97 18.73 0.18 -35.98
CA GLY A 97 18.99 1.51 -36.53
C GLY A 97 18.05 2.62 -36.05
N ALA A 98 17.22 2.37 -35.02
CA ALA A 98 16.52 3.44 -34.31
C ALA A 98 17.54 4.38 -33.62
N ALA A 99 17.24 5.66 -33.63
CA ALA A 99 17.90 6.69 -32.86
C ALA A 99 17.18 6.99 -31.53
N GLY A 100 15.90 6.63 -31.42
CA GLY A 100 15.11 6.73 -30.20
C GLY A 100 13.62 6.51 -30.47
N TYR A 101 12.80 6.61 -29.44
CA TYR A 101 11.35 6.40 -29.53
C TYR A 101 10.57 7.60 -29.02
N MET A 102 9.40 7.81 -29.58
CA MET A 102 8.38 8.71 -29.07
C MET A 102 7.13 7.88 -28.78
N ALA A 103 6.40 8.23 -27.73
CA ALA A 103 5.14 7.61 -27.38
C ALA A 103 4.06 8.69 -27.27
N TYR A 104 2.84 8.34 -27.67
CA TYR A 104 1.70 9.24 -27.64
C TYR A 104 0.48 8.50 -27.12
N VAL A 105 -0.45 9.22 -26.50
CA VAL A 105 -1.72 8.69 -26.02
C VAL A 105 -2.88 9.62 -26.41
N LYS A 106 -4.04 9.04 -26.68
CA LYS A 106 -5.31 9.75 -26.87
C LYS A 106 -6.49 8.92 -26.38
N LYS A 107 -7.67 9.53 -26.21
CA LYS A 107 -8.89 8.73 -26.02
C LYS A 107 -9.20 7.94 -27.30
N ALA A 108 -9.72 6.74 -27.14
CA ALA A 108 -10.02 5.85 -28.27
C ALA A 108 -11.05 6.45 -29.23
N SER A 109 -12.00 7.24 -28.70
CA SER A 109 -13.05 7.93 -29.45
C SER A 109 -12.56 9.15 -30.26
N GLU A 110 -11.36 9.66 -29.98
CA GLU A 110 -10.84 10.88 -30.62
C GLU A 110 -10.10 10.56 -31.92
N SER A 111 -9.98 11.55 -32.81
CA SER A 111 -9.15 11.42 -34.03
C SER A 111 -7.66 11.35 -33.69
N ASP A 112 -6.83 10.90 -34.64
CA ASP A 112 -5.37 10.88 -34.46
C ASP A 112 -4.75 12.27 -34.23
N ALA A 113 -5.43 13.36 -34.57
CA ALA A 113 -4.95 14.71 -34.29
C ALA A 113 -4.94 15.04 -32.77
N ALA A 114 -5.60 14.23 -31.95
CA ALA A 114 -5.66 14.40 -30.49
C ALA A 114 -4.52 13.69 -29.73
N PHE A 115 -3.61 13.01 -30.43
CA PHE A 115 -2.46 12.38 -29.78
C PHE A 115 -1.63 13.42 -29.03
N VAL A 116 -1.49 13.22 -27.72
CA VAL A 116 -0.59 13.98 -26.86
C VAL A 116 0.68 13.16 -26.70
N GLN A 117 1.83 13.80 -26.94
CA GLN A 117 3.13 13.16 -26.74
C GLN A 117 3.40 13.00 -25.24
N LEU A 118 3.93 11.84 -24.85
CA LEU A 118 4.44 11.62 -23.51
C LEU A 118 5.82 12.28 -23.34
N ASP A 119 6.11 12.67 -22.11
CA ASP A 119 7.47 13.08 -21.72
C ASP A 119 8.46 11.96 -21.99
N SER A 120 9.69 12.32 -22.34
CA SER A 120 10.73 11.36 -22.71
C SER A 120 11.09 10.41 -21.57
N GLU A 121 11.00 10.87 -20.34
CA GLU A 121 11.29 10.17 -19.09
C GLU A 121 10.31 9.01 -18.84
N LEU A 122 9.11 9.09 -19.43
CA LEU A 122 8.12 8.03 -19.36
C LEU A 122 8.43 6.86 -20.30
N ILE A 123 9.49 6.96 -21.11
CA ILE A 123 9.98 5.91 -22.00
C ILE A 123 11.26 5.31 -21.39
N ARG A 124 11.27 3.99 -21.21
CA ARG A 124 12.36 3.24 -20.56
C ARG A 124 12.84 2.10 -21.43
N GLN A 125 14.14 1.82 -21.35
CA GLN A 125 14.77 0.67 -21.98
C GLN A 125 15.02 -0.44 -20.96
N TYR A 126 14.72 -1.67 -21.38
CA TYR A 126 14.93 -2.89 -20.63
C TYR A 126 15.78 -3.89 -21.42
N ALA A 127 16.07 -5.04 -20.81
CA ALA A 127 16.72 -6.14 -21.49
C ALA A 127 15.81 -6.72 -22.60
N GLY A 128 16.02 -6.29 -23.84
CA GLY A 128 15.34 -6.85 -25.02
C GLY A 128 14.03 -6.17 -25.41
N TYR A 129 13.56 -5.18 -24.66
CA TYR A 129 12.35 -4.42 -24.98
C TYR A 129 12.43 -2.97 -24.47
N TRP A 130 11.48 -2.16 -24.91
CA TRP A 130 11.23 -0.81 -24.44
C TRP A 130 9.81 -0.71 -23.92
N ARG A 131 9.57 0.24 -23.01
CA ARG A 131 8.25 0.48 -22.42
C ARG A 131 7.95 1.96 -22.32
N ALA A 132 6.68 2.33 -22.46
CA ALA A 132 6.16 3.64 -22.10
C ALA A 132 4.91 3.49 -21.23
N ASP A 133 4.79 4.37 -20.23
CA ASP A 133 3.60 4.44 -19.36
C ASP A 133 3.04 5.87 -19.43
N ALA A 134 1.73 5.99 -19.60
CA ALA A 134 0.98 7.22 -19.65
C ALA A 134 0.14 7.36 -18.37
N PRO A 135 0.70 7.90 -17.28
CA PRO A 135 -0.03 8.14 -16.02
C PRO A 135 -0.91 9.39 -16.10
N GLY A 136 -1.85 9.51 -15.15
CA GLY A 136 -2.72 10.68 -15.02
C GLY A 136 -3.86 10.70 -16.04
N LEU A 137 -4.35 9.52 -16.44
CA LEU A 137 -5.47 9.37 -17.35
C LEU A 137 -6.76 9.20 -16.56
N ALA A 138 -7.81 9.91 -16.99
CA ALA A 138 -9.15 9.62 -16.50
C ALA A 138 -9.60 8.21 -16.88
N ALA A 139 -10.52 7.63 -16.10
CA ALA A 139 -11.14 6.37 -16.47
C ALA A 139 -11.79 6.44 -17.86
N GLY A 140 -11.55 5.44 -18.70
CA GLY A 140 -12.05 5.39 -20.07
C GLY A 140 -11.18 4.55 -20.99
N SER A 141 -11.49 4.62 -22.28
CA SER A 141 -10.80 3.85 -23.31
C SER A 141 -9.77 4.69 -24.06
N TYR A 142 -8.55 4.16 -24.22
CA TYR A 142 -7.41 4.86 -24.79
C TYR A 142 -6.72 4.07 -25.91
N VAL A 143 -5.91 4.77 -26.70
CA VAL A 143 -5.00 4.16 -27.69
C VAL A 143 -3.64 4.81 -27.53
N MET A 144 -2.57 4.01 -27.53
CA MET A 144 -1.20 4.50 -27.58
C MET A 144 -0.62 4.33 -28.98
N ASN A 145 0.26 5.25 -29.37
CA ASN A 145 1.02 5.20 -30.61
C ASN A 145 2.52 5.30 -30.30
N ILE A 146 3.28 4.30 -30.70
CA ILE A 146 4.73 4.26 -30.54
C ILE A 146 5.36 4.61 -31.89
N VAL A 147 6.36 5.49 -31.88
CA VAL A 147 7.08 5.94 -33.07
C VAL A 147 8.56 5.71 -32.87
N ALA A 148 9.15 4.81 -33.64
CA ALA A 148 10.59 4.69 -33.78
C ALA A 148 11.09 5.79 -34.72
N VAL A 149 12.04 6.59 -34.25
CA VAL A 149 12.76 7.58 -35.07
C VAL A 149 14.08 6.94 -35.48
N MET A 150 14.31 6.79 -36.77
CA MET A 150 15.49 6.13 -37.33
C MET A 150 16.67 7.11 -37.43
N LYS A 151 17.91 6.60 -37.48
CA LYS A 151 19.12 7.43 -37.63
C LYS A 151 19.16 8.28 -38.89
N ASP A 152 18.45 7.88 -39.95
CA ASP A 152 18.28 8.65 -41.19
C ASP A 152 17.12 9.67 -41.12
N GLY A 153 16.46 9.79 -39.96
CA GLY A 153 15.34 10.69 -39.71
C GLY A 153 13.97 10.12 -40.12
N SER A 154 13.91 8.97 -40.78
CA SER A 154 12.64 8.31 -41.11
C SER A 154 11.92 7.84 -39.84
N ARG A 155 10.59 7.65 -39.95
CA ARG A 155 9.73 7.28 -38.82
C ARG A 155 8.92 6.04 -39.13
N ILE A 156 8.83 5.14 -38.15
CA ILE A 156 8.03 3.92 -38.21
C ILE A 156 7.13 3.93 -36.98
N SER A 157 5.82 3.79 -37.17
CA SER A 157 4.84 3.87 -36.08
C SER A 157 4.01 2.61 -35.94
N CYS A 158 3.62 2.28 -34.72
CA CYS A 158 2.71 1.20 -34.39
C CYS A 158 1.73 1.65 -33.31
N LYS A 159 0.44 1.32 -33.46
CA LYS A 159 -0.61 1.66 -32.50
C LYS A 159 -1.07 0.44 -31.73
N THR A 160 -1.44 0.63 -30.47
CA THR A 160 -2.12 -0.40 -29.68
C THR A 160 -3.55 -0.63 -30.19
N GLY A 161 -4.17 -1.72 -29.70
CA GLY A 161 -5.62 -1.79 -29.62
C GLY A 161 -6.19 -0.79 -28.60
N THR A 162 -7.47 -0.93 -28.28
CA THR A 162 -8.11 -0.13 -27.22
C THR A 162 -7.66 -0.62 -25.85
N LEU A 163 -7.24 0.31 -24.99
CA LEU A 163 -6.77 0.07 -23.62
C LEU A 163 -7.83 0.58 -22.63
N ASP A 164 -8.25 -0.26 -21.69
CA ASP A 164 -9.27 0.09 -20.68
C ASP A 164 -8.62 0.61 -19.40
N VAL A 165 -8.74 1.92 -19.17
CA VAL A 165 -8.19 2.61 -17.98
C VAL A 165 -9.30 2.78 -16.95
N LYS A 166 -9.00 2.46 -15.70
CA LYS A 166 -9.92 2.54 -14.56
C LYS A 166 -9.51 3.65 -13.60
N ALA A 167 -10.44 4.13 -12.77
CA ALA A 167 -10.12 5.08 -11.71
C ALA A 167 -9.51 4.36 -10.51
N HIS A 168 -8.66 5.05 -9.75
CA HIS A 168 -8.37 4.63 -8.38
C HIS A 168 -9.62 4.78 -7.49
N ASP A 169 -9.74 3.90 -6.50
CA ASP A 169 -10.82 3.95 -5.50
C ASP A 169 -10.54 5.04 -4.44
N ARG A 170 -11.23 6.17 -4.58
CA ARG A 170 -11.17 7.32 -3.67
C ARG A 170 -12.20 7.18 -2.54
N SER A 171 -12.07 6.13 -1.73
CA SER A 171 -12.94 5.83 -0.59
C SER A 171 -12.20 5.94 0.75
N GLY A 172 -12.94 6.22 1.83
CA GLY A 172 -12.41 6.34 3.19
C GLY A 172 -12.24 7.78 3.69
N PHE A 173 -11.73 7.91 4.92
CA PHE A 173 -11.71 9.18 5.63
C PHE A 173 -10.87 10.28 4.98
N ALA A 174 -9.88 9.94 4.14
CA ALA A 174 -9.15 10.93 3.34
C ALA A 174 -10.03 11.66 2.30
N PHE A 175 -11.16 11.04 1.92
CA PHE A 175 -12.13 11.55 0.94
C PHE A 175 -13.47 11.92 1.56
N SER A 176 -13.55 11.90 2.88
CA SER A 176 -14.72 12.34 3.64
C SER A 176 -15.06 13.78 3.25
N SER A 177 -16.35 14.06 3.08
CA SER A 177 -16.87 15.42 2.89
C SER A 177 -16.59 16.34 4.10
N LYS A 178 -16.24 15.75 5.26
CA LYS A 178 -15.88 16.44 6.50
C LYS A 178 -14.37 16.59 6.69
N SER A 179 -13.55 16.03 5.80
CA SER A 179 -12.10 16.24 5.83
C SER A 179 -11.76 17.68 5.42
N GLN A 180 -10.62 18.20 5.89
CA GLN A 180 -10.24 19.60 5.66
C GLN A 180 -10.10 19.95 4.17
N TYR A 181 -9.63 19.00 3.36
CA TYR A 181 -9.43 19.18 1.92
C TYR A 181 -10.44 18.41 1.05
N GLY A 182 -11.53 17.91 1.63
CA GLY A 182 -12.55 17.17 0.91
C GLY A 182 -11.96 15.96 0.17
N THR A 183 -12.17 15.88 -1.14
CA THR A 183 -11.68 14.79 -1.99
C THR A 183 -10.27 14.99 -2.54
N GLY A 184 -9.53 16.01 -2.07
CA GLY A 184 -8.18 16.29 -2.57
C GLY A 184 -7.24 15.07 -2.54
N SER A 185 -6.60 14.80 -3.69
CA SER A 185 -5.53 13.80 -3.88
C SER A 185 -4.26 14.49 -4.39
N GLY A 186 -3.48 15.11 -3.50
CA GLY A 186 -2.16 15.67 -3.84
C GLY A 186 -2.17 16.58 -5.08
N ALA A 187 -1.46 16.16 -6.13
CA ALA A 187 -1.34 16.85 -7.43
C ALA A 187 -2.42 16.53 -8.47
N TYR A 188 -3.31 15.58 -8.16
CA TYR A 188 -4.33 15.07 -9.06
C TYR A 188 -5.73 15.63 -8.77
N ASN A 189 -6.58 15.62 -9.79
CA ASN A 189 -8.02 15.81 -9.70
C ASN A 189 -8.70 14.48 -9.33
N ASP A 190 -9.96 14.55 -8.92
CA ASP A 190 -10.76 13.38 -8.55
C ASP A 190 -11.01 12.40 -9.70
N ASP A 191 -10.87 12.87 -10.94
CA ASP A 191 -11.00 12.02 -12.14
C ASP A 191 -9.71 11.29 -12.51
N GLY A 192 -8.60 11.54 -11.80
CA GLY A 192 -7.30 10.94 -12.06
C GLY A 192 -6.39 11.75 -12.98
N THR A 193 -6.84 12.89 -13.50
CA THR A 193 -5.98 13.78 -14.31
C THR A 193 -5.15 14.71 -13.43
N LEU A 194 -3.97 15.12 -13.90
CA LEU A 194 -3.17 16.14 -13.21
C LEU A 194 -3.93 17.47 -13.14
N LYS A 195 -3.78 18.19 -12.03
CA LYS A 195 -4.23 19.59 -11.93
C LYS A 195 -3.52 20.43 -12.99
N SER A 196 -4.23 21.36 -13.61
CA SER A 196 -3.69 22.15 -14.73
C SER A 196 -2.46 23.00 -14.39
N ASN A 197 -2.24 23.29 -13.10
CA ASN A 197 -1.08 24.03 -12.59
C ASN A 197 -0.11 23.13 -11.80
N ALA A 198 -0.25 21.80 -11.87
CA ALA A 198 0.69 20.87 -11.26
C ALA A 198 2.04 20.91 -11.98
N GLN A 199 3.12 20.83 -11.21
CA GLN A 199 4.46 20.61 -11.73
C GLN A 199 4.82 19.13 -11.61
N VAL A 200 5.28 18.53 -12.69
CA VAL A 200 5.79 17.16 -12.69
C VAL A 200 7.31 17.19 -12.54
N VAL A 201 7.83 16.43 -11.58
CA VAL A 201 9.25 16.32 -11.27
C VAL A 201 9.66 14.86 -11.39
N TYR A 202 10.48 14.54 -12.39
CA TYR A 202 11.03 13.19 -12.55
C TYR A 202 12.21 13.00 -11.58
N VAL A 203 12.15 11.92 -10.80
CA VAL A 203 13.15 11.56 -9.80
C VAL A 203 13.68 10.16 -10.12
N THR A 204 14.96 10.11 -10.45
CA THR A 204 15.72 8.89 -10.79
C THR A 204 17.01 8.87 -9.97
N ALA A 205 17.74 7.76 -9.99
CA ALA A 205 19.07 7.70 -9.35
C ALA A 205 20.01 8.83 -9.83
N ASP A 206 19.92 9.21 -11.11
CA ASP A 206 20.76 10.25 -11.71
C ASP A 206 20.25 11.67 -11.49
N THR A 207 18.93 11.83 -11.30
CA THR A 207 18.27 13.15 -11.26
C THR A 207 17.84 13.59 -9.87
N ALA A 208 17.84 12.71 -8.86
CA ALA A 208 17.37 13.09 -7.52
C ALA A 208 18.09 14.32 -6.94
N LYS A 209 19.38 14.52 -7.23
CA LYS A 209 20.16 15.72 -6.82
C LYS A 209 19.92 16.96 -7.67
N THR A 210 19.38 16.79 -8.87
CA THR A 210 19.39 17.82 -9.93
C THR A 210 18.01 18.12 -10.50
N CYS A 211 16.98 17.37 -10.09
CA CYS A 211 15.58 17.62 -10.43
C CYS A 211 15.14 19.00 -9.92
N LYS A 212 14.18 19.63 -10.62
CA LYS A 212 13.85 21.04 -10.40
C LYS A 212 12.34 21.26 -10.30
N ALA A 213 11.96 22.23 -9.47
CA ALA A 213 10.61 22.77 -9.43
C ALA A 213 10.63 24.25 -9.05
N VAL A 214 9.59 24.99 -9.44
CA VAL A 214 9.38 26.38 -9.02
C VAL A 214 8.54 26.39 -7.75
N VAL A 215 9.11 26.86 -6.65
CA VAL A 215 8.42 26.98 -5.36
C VAL A 215 8.50 28.42 -4.88
N GLY A 216 7.36 29.05 -4.61
CA GLY A 216 7.30 30.46 -4.21
C GLY A 216 7.93 31.42 -5.23
N GLY A 217 7.84 31.09 -6.52
CA GLY A 217 8.41 31.86 -7.62
C GLY A 217 9.93 31.71 -7.82
N LYS A 218 10.57 30.76 -7.13
CA LYS A 218 12.01 30.46 -7.27
C LYS A 218 12.21 29.04 -7.75
N GLU A 219 13.13 28.85 -8.70
CA GLU A 219 13.60 27.52 -9.08
C GLU A 219 14.42 26.92 -7.94
N ILE A 220 14.05 25.72 -7.50
CA ILE A 220 14.70 24.93 -6.48
C ILE A 220 15.21 23.64 -7.14
N THR A 221 16.41 23.20 -6.76
CA THR A 221 17.06 22.01 -7.31
C THR A 221 17.29 20.98 -6.19
N GLY A 222 16.97 19.71 -6.44
CA GLY A 222 17.12 18.59 -5.51
C GLY A 222 15.79 18.14 -4.90
N PHE A 223 15.61 16.83 -4.74
CA PHE A 223 14.33 16.25 -4.32
C PHE A 223 13.92 16.73 -2.91
N GLN A 224 14.79 16.57 -1.91
CA GLN A 224 14.50 17.04 -0.56
C GLN A 224 14.49 18.57 -0.49
N SER A 225 15.37 19.25 -1.23
CA SER A 225 15.42 20.71 -1.30
C SER A 225 14.10 21.33 -1.77
N ILE A 226 13.43 20.73 -2.76
CA ILE A 226 12.10 21.18 -3.23
C ILE A 226 11.07 21.04 -2.10
N LEU A 227 11.07 19.91 -1.38
CA LEU A 227 10.14 19.67 -0.26
C LEU A 227 10.39 20.63 0.91
N ASP A 228 11.65 20.93 1.23
CA ASP A 228 12.04 21.92 2.24
C ASP A 228 11.54 23.32 1.86
N ALA A 229 11.64 23.69 0.58
CA ALA A 229 11.11 24.96 0.09
C ALA A 229 9.58 25.00 0.18
N LYS A 230 8.90 23.87 -0.10
CA LYS A 230 7.43 23.76 0.00
C LYS A 230 6.92 23.97 1.42
N GLN A 231 7.72 23.73 2.45
CA GLN A 231 7.33 24.05 3.84
C GLN A 231 6.90 25.51 4.00
N LYS A 232 7.56 26.44 3.30
CA LYS A 232 7.29 27.89 3.39
C LYS A 232 6.33 28.39 2.32
N ASP A 233 5.98 27.55 1.36
CA ASP A 233 5.09 27.89 0.26
C ASP A 233 3.65 28.07 0.76
N THR A 234 3.02 29.15 0.35
CA THR A 234 1.61 29.45 0.66
C THR A 234 0.73 29.50 -0.58
N THR A 235 1.31 29.24 -1.76
CA THR A 235 0.59 29.27 -3.04
C THR A 235 -0.30 28.05 -3.24
N GLY A 236 0.00 26.94 -2.57
CA GLY A 236 -0.69 25.67 -2.78
C GLY A 236 -0.39 25.05 -4.15
N THR A 237 0.67 25.47 -4.84
CA THR A 237 1.02 24.93 -6.16
C THR A 237 1.27 23.42 -6.07
N PRO A 238 0.53 22.57 -6.79
CA PRO A 238 0.71 21.13 -6.69
C PRO A 238 2.03 20.67 -7.33
N ILE A 239 2.64 19.64 -6.73
CA ILE A 239 3.86 19.02 -7.26
C ILE A 239 3.67 17.50 -7.23
N ASP A 240 3.89 16.86 -8.38
CA ASP A 240 3.89 15.43 -8.58
C ASP A 240 5.34 14.95 -8.79
N PHE A 241 5.86 14.17 -7.84
CA PHE A 241 7.18 13.58 -7.93
C PHE A 241 7.06 12.17 -8.50
N ARG A 242 7.57 11.96 -9.71
CA ARG A 242 7.55 10.69 -10.42
C ARG A 242 8.84 9.93 -10.24
N ILE A 243 8.82 8.91 -9.38
CA ILE A 243 9.92 7.98 -9.16
C ILE A 243 10.00 7.02 -10.35
N ILE A 244 11.17 6.95 -11.01
CA ILE A 244 11.43 6.01 -12.10
C ILE A 244 12.62 5.13 -11.75
N GLY A 245 12.42 3.82 -11.84
CA GLY A 245 13.39 2.82 -11.42
C GLY A 245 13.65 2.87 -9.91
N ARG A 246 14.86 2.49 -9.49
CA ARG A 246 15.24 2.48 -8.08
C ARG A 246 16.01 3.75 -7.71
N VAL A 247 15.48 4.52 -6.75
CA VAL A 247 16.18 5.64 -6.11
C VAL A 247 16.68 5.18 -4.74
N SER A 248 17.97 5.29 -4.49
CA SER A 248 18.61 4.91 -3.22
C SER A 248 18.93 6.14 -2.37
N LEU A 249 19.14 5.93 -1.06
CA LEU A 249 19.50 7.01 -0.12
C LEU A 249 20.69 7.87 -0.61
N ASN A 250 21.70 7.25 -1.22
CA ASN A 250 22.90 7.95 -1.72
C ASN A 250 22.66 8.79 -2.99
N ASP A 251 21.52 8.58 -3.67
CA ASP A 251 21.13 9.30 -4.87
C ASP A 251 20.50 10.65 -4.51
N LEU A 252 19.99 10.81 -3.30
CA LEU A 252 19.33 12.03 -2.83
C LEU A 252 20.31 13.21 -2.66
N ASP A 253 19.80 14.44 -2.80
CA ASP A 253 20.54 15.66 -2.48
C ASP A 253 20.88 15.71 -0.99
N HIS A 254 19.88 15.52 -0.14
CA HIS A 254 19.99 15.29 1.30
C HIS A 254 18.71 14.66 1.83
N ILE A 255 18.66 14.41 3.13
CA ILE A 255 17.45 14.02 3.86
C ILE A 255 17.20 15.01 4.99
N SER A 256 15.94 15.36 5.21
CA SER A 256 15.54 16.28 6.29
C SER A 256 15.04 15.55 7.56
N SER A 257 15.06 14.22 7.54
CA SER A 257 14.95 13.39 8.74
C SER A 257 16.04 12.32 8.79
N SER A 258 16.85 12.31 9.85
CA SER A 258 17.89 11.31 10.05
C SER A 258 17.37 9.94 10.51
N SER A 259 16.10 9.86 10.94
CA SER A 259 15.48 8.60 11.38
C SER A 259 14.72 7.94 10.23
N GLU A 260 13.87 8.69 9.52
CA GLU A 260 13.00 8.13 8.49
C GLU A 260 13.47 8.39 7.06
N GLY A 261 14.21 9.48 6.78
CA GLY A 261 14.65 9.85 5.42
C GLY A 261 13.99 11.12 4.88
N ILE A 262 13.28 11.01 3.75
CA ILE A 262 12.67 12.17 3.09
C ILE A 262 11.59 12.78 3.98
N GLN A 263 11.60 14.10 4.17
CA GLN A 263 10.60 14.80 4.98
C GLN A 263 9.68 15.68 4.13
N ILE A 264 8.38 15.48 4.29
CA ILE A 264 7.33 16.40 3.83
C ILE A 264 6.80 17.15 5.04
N LYS A 265 7.13 18.44 5.16
CA LYS A 265 6.77 19.24 6.33
C LYS A 265 5.99 20.48 5.94
N GLY A 266 4.82 20.66 6.55
CA GLY A 266 4.06 21.91 6.48
C GLY A 266 4.54 22.96 7.49
N LYS A 267 4.31 24.24 7.19
CA LYS A 267 4.61 25.36 8.13
C LYS A 267 3.84 25.30 9.44
N SER A 268 2.65 24.71 9.43
CA SER A 268 1.70 24.66 10.56
C SER A 268 0.80 23.45 10.37
N ALA A 269 0.16 22.96 11.44
CA ALA A 269 -0.78 21.84 11.41
C ALA A 269 -1.67 21.88 10.16
N TYR A 270 -1.78 20.74 9.47
CA TYR A 270 -2.64 20.58 8.30
C TYR A 270 -2.37 21.53 7.13
N ALA A 271 -1.16 22.08 6.97
CA ALA A 271 -0.86 23.02 5.90
C ALA A 271 -1.02 22.40 4.52
N GLN A 272 -1.70 23.09 3.60
CA GLN A 272 -1.95 22.58 2.25
C GLN A 272 -0.64 22.41 1.48
N MET A 273 -0.26 21.16 1.24
CA MET A 273 0.97 20.82 0.50
C MET A 273 0.68 20.56 -0.98
N ASN A 274 -0.40 19.82 -1.27
CA ASN A 274 -0.78 19.33 -2.61
C ASN A 274 0.39 18.56 -3.27
N ILE A 275 0.91 17.56 -2.57
CA ILE A 275 2.07 16.78 -3.03
C ILE A 275 1.62 15.36 -3.36
N THR A 276 2.01 14.85 -4.52
CA THR A 276 1.96 13.43 -4.84
C THR A 276 3.39 12.92 -5.01
N VAL A 277 3.69 11.75 -4.45
CA VAL A 277 4.88 10.96 -4.77
C VAL A 277 4.38 9.67 -5.41
N GLU A 278 4.61 9.52 -6.70
CA GLU A 278 4.15 8.38 -7.47
C GLU A 278 5.29 7.61 -8.14
N GLY A 279 5.19 6.29 -8.21
CA GLY A 279 6.09 5.49 -9.04
C GLY A 279 5.52 5.27 -10.44
N ILE A 280 6.41 5.16 -11.42
CA ILE A 280 6.05 4.86 -12.81
C ILE A 280 6.40 3.41 -13.15
N GLY A 281 5.43 2.70 -13.73
CA GLY A 281 5.58 1.30 -14.11
C GLY A 281 5.54 0.34 -12.92
N GLU A 282 6.23 -0.78 -13.07
CA GLU A 282 6.17 -1.94 -12.15
C GLU A 282 7.43 -2.04 -11.27
N ASP A 283 8.43 -1.20 -11.53
CA ASP A 283 9.80 -1.28 -11.04
C ASP A 283 10.28 0.01 -10.38
N ALA A 284 9.37 0.94 -10.11
CA ALA A 284 9.61 2.10 -9.27
C ALA A 284 9.80 1.66 -7.81
N ALA A 285 10.91 2.08 -7.21
CA ALA A 285 11.25 1.73 -5.83
C ALA A 285 12.09 2.82 -5.18
N VAL A 286 11.92 2.98 -3.87
CA VAL A 286 12.90 3.68 -3.02
C VAL A 286 13.59 2.67 -2.11
N HIS A 287 14.90 2.85 -1.92
CA HIS A 287 15.74 1.88 -1.23
C HIS A 287 16.66 2.54 -0.21
N GLY A 288 16.62 2.05 1.03
CA GLY A 288 17.48 2.56 2.10
C GLY A 288 16.96 3.81 2.80
N PHE A 289 15.76 4.30 2.47
CA PHE A 289 15.10 5.42 3.14
C PHE A 289 13.57 5.28 3.08
N GLY A 290 12.88 5.94 4.00
CA GLY A 290 11.43 6.08 4.06
C GLY A 290 11.00 7.55 4.02
N PHE A 291 9.78 7.80 4.48
CA PHE A 291 9.16 9.13 4.46
C PHE A 291 8.63 9.53 5.84
N LEU A 292 8.94 10.76 6.24
CA LEU A 292 8.33 11.41 7.40
C LEU A 292 7.44 12.57 6.94
N VAL A 293 6.18 12.55 7.37
CA VAL A 293 5.22 13.60 7.07
C VAL A 293 4.84 14.33 8.36
N ARG A 294 5.01 15.65 8.38
CA ARG A 294 4.67 16.50 9.53
C ARG A 294 3.85 17.71 9.10
N ASN A 295 2.79 18.02 9.84
CA ASN A 295 1.97 19.21 9.69
C ASN A 295 1.41 19.38 8.26
N ALA A 296 1.29 18.30 7.48
CA ALA A 296 0.97 18.36 6.06
C ALA A 296 -0.50 18.04 5.80
N GLY A 297 -1.05 18.71 4.80
CA GLY A 297 -2.41 18.54 4.30
C GLY A 297 -2.38 18.17 2.82
N ASN A 298 -3.23 17.21 2.43
CA ASN A 298 -3.41 16.79 1.03
C ASN A 298 -2.10 16.25 0.40
N VAL A 299 -1.69 15.06 0.87
CA VAL A 299 -0.48 14.35 0.38
C VAL A 299 -0.85 12.92 -0.05
N GLU A 300 -0.31 12.49 -1.18
CA GLU A 300 -0.55 11.18 -1.79
C GLU A 300 0.77 10.43 -2.02
N PHE A 301 0.79 9.14 -1.72
CA PHE A 301 1.89 8.21 -2.02
C PHE A 301 1.33 7.03 -2.80
N ARG A 302 1.88 6.74 -3.99
CA ARG A 302 1.35 5.65 -4.82
C ARG A 302 2.33 4.94 -5.74
N ASN A 303 2.07 3.66 -6.01
CA ASN A 303 2.70 2.89 -7.09
C ASN A 303 4.24 2.79 -7.04
N PHE A 304 4.85 2.76 -5.85
CA PHE A 304 6.27 2.43 -5.70
C PHE A 304 6.52 1.45 -4.55
N ALA A 305 7.71 0.85 -4.52
CA ALA A 305 8.12 -0.05 -3.44
C ALA A 305 8.94 0.69 -2.37
N LEU A 306 8.68 0.38 -1.10
CA LEU A 306 9.53 0.74 0.03
C LEU A 306 10.37 -0.46 0.44
N MET A 307 11.69 -0.35 0.31
CA MET A 307 12.62 -1.45 0.56
C MET A 307 13.77 -1.02 1.46
N ALA A 308 14.08 -1.83 2.47
CA ALA A 308 15.20 -1.60 3.38
C ALA A 308 15.20 -0.18 3.99
N PHE A 309 14.02 0.38 4.25
CA PHE A 309 13.86 1.71 4.84
C PHE A 309 14.48 1.77 6.25
N MET A 310 14.75 2.98 6.74
CA MET A 310 15.60 3.19 7.92
C MET A 310 14.90 2.82 9.24
N ASP A 311 13.83 3.53 9.56
CA ASP A 311 13.02 3.32 10.77
C ASP A 311 11.61 2.91 10.34
N ASP A 312 10.67 3.86 10.26
CA ASP A 312 9.38 3.66 9.60
C ASP A 312 9.48 3.78 8.08
N GLY A 313 8.66 3.02 7.35
CA GLY A 313 8.52 3.17 5.90
C GLY A 313 7.85 4.50 5.53
N ILE A 314 6.66 4.74 6.08
CA ILE A 314 5.95 6.03 6.04
C ILE A 314 5.48 6.35 7.46
N SER A 315 6.04 7.40 8.05
CA SER A 315 5.67 7.93 9.35
C SER A 315 4.84 9.20 9.20
N LEU A 316 3.57 9.15 9.56
CA LEU A 316 2.71 10.33 9.64
C LEU A 316 2.79 10.91 11.06
N ASP A 317 3.86 11.63 11.36
CA ASP A 317 4.17 12.19 12.68
C ASP A 317 4.24 13.74 12.67
N THR A 318 3.09 14.38 12.45
CA THR A 318 2.24 14.95 13.51
C THR A 318 1.31 15.95 12.84
N LYS A 319 0.02 15.96 13.18
CA LYS A 319 -0.98 16.91 12.68
C LYS A 319 -1.02 16.95 11.14
N ASN A 320 -1.05 15.77 10.54
CA ASN A 320 -1.31 15.61 9.12
C ASN A 320 -2.80 15.44 8.86
N CYS A 321 -3.29 15.84 7.69
CA CYS A 321 -4.68 15.54 7.29
C CYS A 321 -4.79 15.29 5.79
N ASN A 322 -5.83 14.54 5.39
CA ASN A 322 -6.04 14.17 3.98
C ASN A 322 -4.77 13.52 3.40
N ILE A 323 -4.39 12.39 3.97
CA ILE A 323 -3.24 11.61 3.50
C ILE A 323 -3.75 10.32 2.88
N TRP A 324 -3.28 10.04 1.66
CA TRP A 324 -3.62 8.82 0.94
C TRP A 324 -2.35 8.03 0.62
N VAL A 325 -2.25 6.82 1.15
CA VAL A 325 -1.16 5.88 0.85
C VAL A 325 -1.77 4.69 0.14
N HIS A 326 -1.44 4.46 -1.13
CA HIS A 326 -2.10 3.39 -1.87
C HIS A 326 -1.33 2.74 -3.00
N ASN A 327 -1.69 1.51 -3.37
CA ASN A 327 -1.03 0.75 -4.45
C ASN A 327 0.49 0.69 -4.25
N MET A 328 0.92 0.44 -3.01
CA MET A 328 2.33 0.42 -2.60
C MET A 328 2.75 -1.00 -2.26
N ASP A 329 3.97 -1.38 -2.63
CA ASP A 329 4.62 -2.56 -2.04
C ASP A 329 5.49 -2.14 -0.87
N ILE A 330 5.31 -2.75 0.30
CA ILE A 330 6.15 -2.46 1.47
C ILE A 330 6.81 -3.75 1.94
N PHE A 331 8.13 -3.79 1.83
CA PHE A 331 8.97 -4.92 2.21
C PHE A 331 9.61 -4.70 3.59
N TYR A 332 10.58 -5.53 3.97
CA TYR A 332 11.33 -5.33 5.20
C TYR A 332 12.01 -3.96 5.28
N GLY A 333 11.94 -3.37 6.47
CA GLY A 333 12.81 -2.28 6.89
C GLY A 333 14.19 -2.78 7.34
N SER A 334 15.05 -1.84 7.67
CA SER A 334 16.35 -2.10 8.29
C SER A 334 16.15 -2.72 9.68
N THR A 335 17.03 -3.64 10.06
CA THR A 335 16.99 -4.24 11.41
C THR A 335 17.16 -3.12 12.44
N GLY A 336 16.16 -2.93 13.30
CA GLY A 336 16.23 -1.96 14.39
C GLY A 336 16.97 -2.49 15.62
N GLY A 337 16.98 -1.69 16.69
CA GLY A 337 17.66 -2.01 17.94
C GLY A 337 16.87 -2.95 18.85
N ASP A 338 15.54 -2.95 18.74
CA ASP A 338 14.66 -3.76 19.57
C ASP A 338 14.42 -5.16 18.98
N ALA A 339 14.16 -6.14 19.84
CA ALA A 339 13.96 -7.54 19.43
C ALA A 339 12.78 -7.73 18.46
N ASP A 340 11.76 -6.86 18.53
CA ASP A 340 10.61 -6.88 17.64
C ASP A 340 10.83 -6.09 16.33
N GLN A 341 12.03 -5.53 16.11
CA GLN A 341 12.43 -4.77 14.91
C GLN A 341 13.29 -5.60 13.92
N ALA A 342 13.27 -6.93 14.03
CA ALA A 342 14.08 -7.81 13.17
C ALA A 342 13.73 -7.69 11.66
N LYS A 343 12.47 -7.33 11.38
CA LYS A 343 11.88 -7.12 10.04
C LYS A 343 11.72 -5.61 9.68
N GLY A 344 12.26 -4.69 10.48
CA GLY A 344 11.98 -3.25 10.42
C GLY A 344 11.16 -2.72 11.61
N ASP A 345 11.08 -1.40 11.79
CA ASP A 345 10.11 -0.79 12.71
C ASP A 345 8.71 -0.75 12.08
N GLY A 346 7.99 0.38 12.06
CA GLY A 346 6.66 0.49 11.45
C GLY A 346 6.70 0.53 9.92
N SER A 347 5.70 -0.05 9.26
CA SER A 347 5.57 0.08 7.81
C SER A 347 4.88 1.40 7.45
N VAL A 348 3.63 1.58 7.87
CA VAL A 348 2.88 2.84 7.72
C VAL A 348 2.26 3.22 9.06
N ASP A 349 2.84 4.21 9.73
CA ASP A 349 2.43 4.64 11.06
C ASP A 349 1.61 5.94 11.00
N VAL A 350 0.47 5.98 11.71
CA VAL A 350 -0.40 7.17 11.83
C VAL A 350 -0.35 7.68 13.26
N LYS A 351 0.32 8.82 13.49
CA LYS A 351 0.69 9.30 14.82
C LYS A 351 0.41 10.79 15.00
N GLY A 352 0.38 11.23 16.26
CA GLY A 352 0.53 12.64 16.64
C GLY A 352 -0.58 13.55 16.10
N ALA A 353 -1.85 13.14 16.24
CA ALA A 353 -3.05 13.81 15.75
C ALA A 353 -3.13 13.93 14.22
N SER A 354 -2.51 12.99 13.50
CA SER A 354 -2.79 12.82 12.06
C SER A 354 -4.17 12.20 11.87
N THR A 355 -5.01 12.79 11.02
CA THR A 355 -6.43 12.40 10.86
C THR A 355 -6.85 12.42 9.39
N ASN A 356 -8.02 11.86 9.06
CA ASN A 356 -8.50 11.79 7.68
C ASN A 356 -7.47 11.12 6.77
N VAL A 357 -7.03 9.93 7.18
CA VAL A 357 -6.04 9.13 6.47
C VAL A 357 -6.73 7.91 5.85
N THR A 358 -6.39 7.60 4.60
CA THR A 358 -6.77 6.35 3.93
C THR A 358 -5.49 5.61 3.54
N ILE A 359 -5.40 4.33 3.93
CA ILE A 359 -4.34 3.40 3.51
C ILE A 359 -5.03 2.28 2.72
N SER A 360 -4.75 2.17 1.43
CA SER A 360 -5.51 1.24 0.58
C SER A 360 -4.73 0.56 -0.52
N TYR A 361 -5.09 -0.68 -0.87
CA TYR A 361 -4.37 -1.44 -1.90
C TYR A 361 -2.85 -1.52 -1.63
N VAL A 362 -2.42 -1.47 -0.37
CA VAL A 362 -1.01 -1.66 0.00
C VAL A 362 -0.76 -3.15 0.20
N HIS A 363 0.31 -3.66 -0.38
CA HIS A 363 0.81 -5.00 -0.14
C HIS A 363 1.95 -4.95 0.87
N PHE A 364 1.67 -5.43 2.07
CA PHE A 364 2.64 -5.59 3.15
C PHE A 364 3.27 -6.98 3.04
N TRP A 365 4.51 -7.03 2.55
CA TRP A 365 5.27 -8.26 2.35
C TRP A 365 5.98 -8.66 3.63
N ASP A 366 5.47 -9.69 4.31
CA ASP A 366 6.02 -10.27 5.54
C ASP A 366 6.42 -9.21 6.59
N SER A 367 5.70 -8.09 6.66
CA SER A 367 6.11 -6.98 7.54
C SER A 367 5.93 -7.37 9.02
N GLY A 368 6.91 -7.07 9.88
CA GLY A 368 6.80 -7.38 11.31
C GLY A 368 5.78 -6.50 12.04
N LYS A 369 5.73 -5.22 11.70
CA LYS A 369 4.85 -4.21 12.29
C LYS A 369 4.24 -3.37 11.18
N CYS A 370 3.03 -3.71 10.72
CA CYS A 370 2.43 -3.04 9.57
C CYS A 370 2.03 -1.60 9.89
N SER A 371 1.17 -1.37 10.89
CA SER A 371 0.66 -0.03 11.14
C SER A 371 0.31 0.22 12.61
N LEU A 372 1.08 1.10 13.25
CA LEU A 372 0.69 1.73 14.50
C LEU A 372 -0.27 2.89 14.19
N CYS A 373 -1.48 2.80 14.70
CA CYS A 373 -2.50 3.85 14.61
C CYS A 373 -2.65 4.47 16.01
N GLY A 374 -1.85 5.50 16.26
CA GLY A 374 -1.77 6.23 17.51
C GLY A 374 -0.63 5.73 18.40
N MET A 375 0.22 6.67 18.84
CA MET A 375 1.37 6.40 19.72
C MET A 375 1.16 7.03 21.10
N SER A 376 1.30 8.34 21.20
CA SER A 376 1.07 9.11 22.43
C SER A 376 -0.22 9.94 22.39
N ASP A 377 -1.05 9.68 21.38
CA ASP A 377 -2.30 10.38 21.13
C ASP A 377 -3.28 10.29 22.32
N SER A 378 -3.99 11.41 22.54
CA SER A 378 -4.95 11.61 23.62
C SER A 378 -6.34 12.02 23.12
N ALA A 379 -6.47 12.44 21.86
CA ALA A 379 -7.73 12.82 21.23
C ALA A 379 -8.04 11.87 20.06
N GLU A 380 -9.32 11.74 19.73
CA GLU A 380 -9.78 10.94 18.60
C GLU A 380 -9.25 11.50 17.27
N PHE A 381 -8.92 10.59 16.35
CA PHE A 381 -8.61 10.85 14.95
C PHE A 381 -9.17 9.72 14.07
N LEU A 382 -9.19 9.95 12.75
CA LEU A 382 -9.97 9.12 11.80
C LEU A 382 -9.06 8.47 10.74
N VAL A 383 -9.15 7.15 10.59
CA VAL A 383 -8.34 6.37 9.62
C VAL A 383 -9.17 5.29 8.93
N THR A 384 -8.94 5.08 7.63
CA THR A 384 -9.50 3.96 6.87
C THR A 384 -8.38 3.06 6.37
N TYR A 385 -8.58 1.73 6.47
CA TYR A 385 -7.77 0.72 5.82
C TYR A 385 -8.66 -0.10 4.88
N HIS A 386 -8.38 -0.13 3.58
CA HIS A 386 -9.15 -1.00 2.68
C HIS A 386 -8.36 -1.67 1.56
N HIS A 387 -8.77 -2.87 1.20
CA HIS A 387 -8.17 -3.63 0.11
C HIS A 387 -6.65 -3.84 0.25
N ASN A 388 -6.12 -3.75 1.47
CA ASN A 388 -4.72 -4.03 1.71
C ASN A 388 -4.48 -5.54 1.76
N TRP A 389 -3.32 -5.97 1.31
CA TRP A 389 -2.84 -7.34 1.44
C TRP A 389 -1.83 -7.40 2.59
N PHE A 390 -2.24 -7.99 3.71
CA PHE A 390 -1.36 -8.31 4.83
C PHE A 390 -0.81 -9.71 4.63
N ASP A 391 0.22 -9.81 3.78
CA ASP A 391 0.76 -11.05 3.23
C ASP A 391 1.87 -11.60 4.13
N HIS A 392 1.54 -12.59 4.94
CA HIS A 392 2.41 -13.25 5.92
C HIS A 392 3.01 -12.30 6.97
N SER A 393 2.50 -11.08 7.07
CA SER A 393 2.93 -10.10 8.06
C SER A 393 2.55 -10.50 9.49
N ASP A 394 3.35 -10.09 10.47
CA ASP A 394 3.20 -10.59 11.84
C ASP A 394 2.01 -9.93 12.57
N SER A 395 1.98 -8.59 12.60
CA SER A 395 1.17 -7.83 13.56
C SER A 395 0.87 -6.38 13.17
N ARG A 396 -0.04 -5.75 13.94
CA ARG A 396 -0.46 -4.34 13.83
C ARG A 396 -1.19 -4.06 12.51
N HIS A 397 -2.33 -4.69 12.28
CA HIS A 397 -3.09 -4.59 11.02
C HIS A 397 -4.48 -3.91 11.14
N ALA A 398 -4.69 -2.79 11.84
CA ALA A 398 -3.74 -1.94 12.55
C ALA A 398 -3.69 -2.26 14.07
N ARG A 399 -2.73 -1.70 14.80
CA ARG A 399 -2.80 -1.55 16.26
C ARG A 399 -3.27 -0.14 16.61
N ILE A 400 -4.45 -0.03 17.22
CA ILE A 400 -5.23 1.21 17.28
C ILE A 400 -5.32 1.75 18.72
N ARG A 401 -5.00 3.03 18.89
CA ARG A 401 -5.18 3.82 20.13
C ARG A 401 -6.05 5.01 19.85
N VAL A 402 -7.02 5.28 20.73
CA VAL A 402 -7.94 6.46 20.76
C VAL A 402 -8.73 6.78 19.47
N ALA A 403 -8.37 6.21 18.32
CA ALA A 403 -8.93 6.51 17.02
C ALA A 403 -10.25 5.77 16.74
N SER A 404 -10.98 6.33 15.77
CA SER A 404 -12.05 5.67 15.04
C SER A 404 -11.52 5.17 13.70
N VAL A 405 -11.55 3.86 13.50
CA VAL A 405 -10.93 3.23 12.34
C VAL A 405 -11.91 2.33 11.62
N HIS A 406 -12.07 2.53 10.31
CA HIS A 406 -12.82 1.61 9.44
C HIS A 406 -11.83 0.73 8.68
N LEU A 407 -11.92 -0.58 8.88
CA LEU A 407 -11.11 -1.59 8.19
C LEU A 407 -12.06 -2.45 7.36
N TYR A 408 -12.03 -2.32 6.04
CA TYR A 408 -12.89 -3.10 5.16
C TYR A 408 -12.20 -3.71 3.95
N ASN A 409 -12.67 -4.87 3.51
CA ASN A 409 -12.14 -5.59 2.35
C ASN A 409 -10.63 -5.83 2.35
N ASN A 410 -9.97 -5.86 3.51
CA ASN A 410 -8.56 -6.22 3.59
C ASN A 410 -8.41 -7.74 3.57
N TYR A 411 -7.33 -8.21 2.95
CA TYR A 411 -6.96 -9.61 2.92
C TYR A 411 -5.84 -9.87 3.93
N TYR A 412 -6.16 -10.63 4.97
CA TYR A 412 -5.26 -11.06 6.02
C TYR A 412 -4.83 -12.49 5.71
N ASP A 413 -3.59 -12.67 5.27
CA ASP A 413 -3.15 -13.85 4.56
C ASP A 413 -1.94 -14.48 5.25
N GLY A 414 -2.16 -15.43 6.17
CA GLY A 414 -1.07 -16.11 6.88
C GLY A 414 -0.40 -15.28 7.99
N ASN A 415 -1.17 -14.51 8.76
CA ASN A 415 -0.60 -13.61 9.78
C ASN A 415 -0.29 -14.32 11.11
N ALA A 416 0.99 -14.35 11.47
CA ALA A 416 1.51 -15.18 12.55
C ALA A 416 1.15 -14.73 13.99
N LYS A 417 0.86 -13.43 14.23
CA LYS A 417 0.52 -12.93 15.57
C LYS A 417 -0.93 -12.49 15.68
N TYR A 418 -1.32 -11.36 15.09
CA TYR A 418 -2.70 -10.86 15.16
C TYR A 418 -3.04 -9.89 14.03
N GLY A 419 -4.32 -9.81 13.68
CA GLY A 419 -4.89 -8.86 12.72
C GLY A 419 -5.15 -7.49 13.34
N VAL A 420 -6.43 -7.16 13.54
CA VAL A 420 -6.87 -5.89 14.10
C VAL A 420 -6.71 -5.90 15.62
N GLY A 421 -5.97 -4.94 16.18
CA GLY A 421 -5.75 -4.83 17.62
C GLY A 421 -6.21 -3.48 18.17
N THR A 422 -7.08 -3.46 19.18
CA THR A 422 -7.61 -2.22 19.78
C THR A 422 -7.14 -2.01 21.22
N THR A 423 -6.66 -0.80 21.50
CA THR A 423 -6.23 -0.34 22.82
C THR A 423 -6.64 1.12 23.07
N LYS A 424 -6.40 1.63 24.29
CA LYS A 424 -6.67 3.00 24.77
C LYS A 424 -8.03 3.56 24.34
N GLY A 425 -9.10 2.78 24.46
CA GLY A 425 -10.44 3.28 24.20
C GLY A 425 -10.79 3.55 22.73
N SER A 426 -10.02 3.01 21.79
CA SER A 426 -10.32 3.12 20.34
C SER A 426 -11.63 2.42 19.94
N SER A 427 -12.15 2.77 18.78
CA SER A 427 -13.29 2.11 18.12
C SER A 427 -12.91 1.65 16.72
N ALA A 428 -13.07 0.36 16.42
CA ALA A 428 -12.78 -0.20 15.10
C ALA A 428 -14.04 -0.81 14.48
N PHE A 429 -14.37 -0.41 13.24
CA PHE A 429 -15.35 -1.11 12.41
C PHE A 429 -14.62 -2.05 11.46
N VAL A 430 -14.77 -3.36 11.66
CA VAL A 430 -14.12 -4.42 10.88
C VAL A 430 -15.17 -5.07 9.98
N GLU A 431 -15.23 -4.62 8.73
CA GLU A 431 -16.31 -4.90 7.78
C GLU A 431 -15.82 -5.71 6.58
N ALA A 432 -16.45 -6.84 6.25
CA ALA A 432 -16.25 -7.56 5.00
C ALA A 432 -14.78 -7.89 4.65
N ASN A 433 -13.93 -8.13 5.64
CA ASN A 433 -12.55 -8.56 5.43
C ASN A 433 -12.46 -10.09 5.27
N TYR A 434 -11.38 -10.56 4.67
CA TYR A 434 -11.07 -11.99 4.56
C TYR A 434 -9.84 -12.32 5.40
N PHE A 435 -10.00 -13.19 6.40
CA PHE A 435 -8.91 -13.68 7.24
C PHE A 435 -8.63 -15.15 6.92
N ARG A 436 -7.52 -15.43 6.24
CA ARG A 436 -6.98 -16.78 6.02
C ARG A 436 -5.79 -17.00 6.96
N ASN A 437 -5.88 -18.00 7.84
CA ASN A 437 -4.80 -18.41 8.75
C ASN A 437 -4.21 -17.24 9.58
N CYS A 438 -5.03 -16.22 9.87
CA CYS A 438 -4.66 -15.15 10.78
C CYS A 438 -4.87 -15.65 12.23
N LYS A 439 -3.79 -15.82 12.99
CA LYS A 439 -3.84 -16.49 14.31
C LYS A 439 -4.88 -15.90 15.25
N ASN A 440 -4.88 -14.58 15.40
CA ASN A 440 -5.86 -13.82 16.18
C ASN A 440 -6.42 -12.69 15.28
N PRO A 441 -7.51 -12.92 14.54
CA PRO A 441 -8.04 -11.94 13.56
C PRO A 441 -8.34 -10.57 14.16
N MET A 442 -8.87 -10.57 15.38
CA MET A 442 -9.26 -9.39 16.13
C MET A 442 -8.86 -9.57 17.60
N MET A 443 -8.36 -8.51 18.22
CA MET A 443 -7.99 -8.50 19.64
C MET A 443 -8.37 -7.17 20.29
N SER A 444 -8.87 -7.24 21.53
CA SER A 444 -8.94 -6.11 22.45
C SER A 444 -8.02 -6.36 23.64
N SER A 445 -7.24 -5.35 24.01
CA SER A 445 -6.31 -5.41 25.13
C SER A 445 -6.98 -5.86 26.44
N LEU A 446 -6.33 -6.79 27.16
CA LEU A 446 -6.73 -7.27 28.49
C LEU A 446 -8.11 -7.94 28.59
N GLN A 447 -8.67 -8.44 27.48
CA GLN A 447 -9.93 -9.19 27.45
C GLN A 447 -9.98 -10.19 26.30
N GLY A 448 -11.06 -10.96 26.21
CA GLY A 448 -11.27 -11.90 25.11
C GLY A 448 -10.13 -12.92 25.01
N SER A 449 -9.60 -13.08 23.82
CA SER A 449 -8.46 -13.95 23.55
C SER A 449 -7.17 -13.52 24.28
N ASP A 450 -6.94 -12.22 24.48
CA ASP A 450 -5.74 -11.70 25.15
C ASP A 450 -5.71 -12.07 26.65
N ALA A 451 -6.85 -12.00 27.33
CA ALA A 451 -6.95 -12.36 28.74
C ALA A 451 -6.90 -13.87 29.03
N ARG A 452 -7.04 -14.71 27.98
CA ARG A 452 -7.11 -16.17 28.10
C ARG A 452 -5.78 -16.88 27.85
N ALA A 453 -4.79 -16.19 27.28
CA ALA A 453 -3.42 -16.71 27.25
C ALA A 453 -2.87 -16.75 28.69
N ASP A 454 -2.12 -17.81 29.05
CA ASP A 454 -1.52 -17.99 30.39
C ASP A 454 -0.73 -16.77 30.90
N LYS A 455 -0.35 -15.87 29.96
CA LYS A 455 -0.09 -14.44 30.17
C LYS A 455 -0.57 -13.70 28.91
N GLY A 456 -1.41 -12.67 29.01
CA GLY A 456 -1.77 -11.82 27.87
C GLY A 456 -0.53 -11.27 27.17
N THR A 457 -0.52 -11.32 25.84
CA THR A 457 0.68 -11.03 25.02
C THR A 457 0.51 -9.83 24.10
N PHE A 458 -0.70 -9.27 24.01
CA PHE A 458 -0.97 -8.15 23.11
C PHE A 458 -0.59 -6.80 23.72
N SER A 459 -1.22 -6.39 24.84
CA SER A 459 -0.94 -5.10 25.48
C SER A 459 -1.41 -5.07 26.94
N GLY A 460 -0.81 -4.18 27.73
CA GLY A 460 -1.23 -3.86 29.10
C GLY A 460 -2.11 -2.61 29.20
N GLU A 461 -2.53 -2.06 28.06
CA GLU A 461 -3.32 -0.83 27.98
C GLU A 461 -4.81 -1.13 28.18
N ASN A 462 -5.61 -0.10 28.47
CA ASN A 462 -7.08 -0.24 28.44
C ASN A 462 -7.55 -0.74 27.07
N GLY A 463 -8.61 -1.55 27.03
CA GLY A 463 -9.18 -2.10 25.80
C GLY A 463 -9.86 -1.04 24.94
N GLY A 464 -9.88 -1.27 23.63
CA GLY A 464 -10.77 -0.60 22.69
C GLY A 464 -11.93 -1.53 22.29
N MET A 465 -12.88 -1.03 21.50
CA MET A 465 -14.04 -1.80 21.06
C MET A 465 -13.99 -2.09 19.56
N ILE A 466 -14.29 -3.33 19.19
CA ILE A 466 -14.40 -3.77 17.80
C ILE A 466 -15.86 -4.11 17.50
N LYS A 467 -16.41 -3.50 16.44
CA LYS A 467 -17.63 -3.94 15.77
C LYS A 467 -17.21 -4.74 14.54
N ALA A 468 -17.61 -6.01 14.47
CA ALA A 468 -17.36 -6.90 13.34
C ALA A 468 -18.64 -7.08 12.52
N TYR A 469 -18.54 -7.08 11.19
CA TYR A 469 -19.68 -7.35 10.30
C TYR A 469 -19.20 -8.00 8.99
N GLY A 470 -19.86 -9.07 8.54
CA GLY A 470 -19.69 -9.64 7.21
C GLY A 470 -18.29 -10.19 6.88
N ASN A 471 -17.41 -10.41 7.86
CA ASN A 471 -16.06 -10.94 7.63
C ASN A 471 -16.08 -12.45 7.36
N VAL A 472 -15.17 -12.93 6.50
CA VAL A 472 -14.82 -14.35 6.37
C VAL A 472 -13.61 -14.64 7.24
N VAL A 473 -13.68 -15.67 8.08
CA VAL A 473 -12.59 -16.08 8.97
C VAL A 473 -12.35 -17.57 8.84
N GLU A 474 -11.14 -17.93 8.40
CA GLU A 474 -10.71 -19.31 8.15
C GLU A 474 -9.36 -19.57 8.83
N GLY A 475 -9.25 -20.68 9.55
CA GLY A 475 -7.98 -21.11 10.18
C GLY A 475 -7.49 -20.24 11.35
N ALA A 476 -8.34 -19.37 11.90
CA ALA A 476 -8.02 -18.62 13.11
C ALA A 476 -7.84 -19.54 14.32
N SER A 477 -6.94 -19.18 15.24
CA SER A 477 -6.76 -19.92 16.50
C SER A 477 -7.68 -19.36 17.59
N ASN A 478 -7.74 -18.05 17.74
CA ASN A 478 -8.54 -17.41 18.80
C ASN A 478 -9.40 -16.28 18.25
N LEU A 479 -10.71 -16.39 18.50
CA LEU A 479 -11.68 -15.33 18.28
C LEU A 479 -12.89 -15.54 19.18
N VAL A 480 -13.15 -14.58 20.06
CA VAL A 480 -14.30 -14.58 20.98
C VAL A 480 -15.22 -13.42 20.63
N TYR A 481 -16.46 -13.72 20.26
CA TYR A 481 -17.48 -12.67 20.11
C TYR A 481 -18.25 -12.45 21.40
N ALA A 482 -18.76 -11.24 21.59
CA ALA A 482 -19.56 -10.88 22.76
C ALA A 482 -20.94 -11.56 22.77
N ASN A 483 -21.47 -11.89 21.59
CA ASN A 483 -22.88 -12.15 21.35
C ASN A 483 -23.14 -13.30 20.36
N SER A 484 -22.11 -14.06 19.96
CA SER A 484 -22.24 -15.12 18.97
C SER A 484 -21.21 -16.23 19.18
N ASP A 485 -21.61 -17.48 18.96
CA ASP A 485 -20.70 -18.64 18.96
C ASP A 485 -20.01 -18.85 17.59
N ALA A 486 -20.14 -17.91 16.65
CA ALA A 486 -19.49 -17.97 15.34
C ALA A 486 -17.96 -17.76 15.37
N GLY A 487 -17.38 -17.52 16.56
CA GLY A 487 -15.94 -17.43 16.76
C GLY A 487 -15.28 -18.81 16.86
N THR A 488 -14.03 -18.87 17.32
CA THR A 488 -13.37 -20.14 17.64
C THR A 488 -13.70 -20.64 19.04
N MET A 489 -14.42 -19.82 19.83
CA MET A 489 -14.84 -20.12 21.19
C MET A 489 -16.29 -19.64 21.41
N SER A 490 -16.92 -20.15 22.47
CA SER A 490 -18.25 -19.69 22.89
C SER A 490 -18.29 -18.20 23.20
N ALA A 491 -19.44 -17.60 22.93
CA ALA A 491 -19.71 -16.20 23.20
C ALA A 491 -19.48 -15.84 24.66
N ASP A 492 -18.89 -14.68 24.90
CA ASP A 492 -18.65 -14.16 26.24
C ASP A 492 -18.98 -12.66 26.28
N SER A 493 -20.16 -12.34 26.82
CA SER A 493 -20.62 -10.95 26.93
C SER A 493 -19.79 -10.05 27.84
N LYS A 494 -18.85 -10.60 28.61
CA LYS A 494 -18.02 -9.85 29.57
C LYS A 494 -16.57 -9.74 29.12
N SER A 495 -16.04 -10.74 28.43
CA SER A 495 -14.64 -10.78 27.97
C SER A 495 -14.56 -11.33 26.55
N PHE A 496 -14.50 -10.43 25.58
CA PHE A 496 -14.59 -10.73 24.15
C PHE A 496 -13.59 -9.91 23.32
N ASP A 497 -13.31 -10.36 22.10
CA ASP A 497 -12.48 -9.62 21.13
C ASP A 497 -13.32 -8.62 20.33
N ALA A 498 -14.54 -9.00 19.93
CA ALA A 498 -15.42 -8.17 19.11
C ALA A 498 -16.91 -8.38 19.39
N TYR A 499 -17.72 -7.37 19.05
CA TYR A 499 -19.17 -7.49 18.92
C TYR A 499 -19.52 -7.86 17.47
N LEU A 500 -20.26 -8.95 17.24
CA LEU A 500 -20.66 -9.35 15.89
C LEU A 500 -22.02 -8.75 15.55
N ALA A 501 -22.03 -7.75 14.68
CA ALA A 501 -23.25 -7.11 14.18
C ALA A 501 -23.96 -8.02 13.15
N SER A 502 -25.28 -8.01 13.17
CA SER A 502 -26.18 -8.69 12.23
C SER A 502 -26.40 -7.91 10.94
N SER A 503 -26.19 -6.59 10.95
CA SER A 503 -26.27 -5.73 9.77
C SER A 503 -25.21 -4.62 9.85
N ARG A 504 -24.87 -4.06 8.69
CA ARG A 504 -23.92 -2.94 8.58
C ARG A 504 -24.31 -1.77 9.47
N ASP A 505 -25.58 -1.42 9.51
CA ASP A 505 -26.09 -0.22 10.19
C ASP A 505 -26.51 -0.48 11.65
N GLU A 506 -26.28 -1.68 12.16
CA GLU A 506 -26.57 -1.99 13.57
C GLU A 506 -25.65 -1.21 14.50
N GLN A 507 -26.23 -0.53 15.49
CA GLN A 507 -25.45 0.11 16.54
C GLN A 507 -25.06 -0.91 17.61
N VAL A 508 -23.79 -0.88 18.05
CA VAL A 508 -23.35 -1.66 19.21
C VAL A 508 -24.01 -1.10 20.46
N PRO A 509 -24.79 -1.90 21.21
CA PRO A 509 -25.44 -1.44 22.43
C PRO A 509 -24.43 -0.97 23.48
N SER A 510 -24.73 0.13 24.16
CA SER A 510 -23.83 0.70 25.19
C SER A 510 -23.63 -0.16 26.43
N SER A 511 -24.37 -1.27 26.55
CA SER A 511 -24.18 -2.29 27.59
C SER A 511 -22.95 -3.15 27.36
N TYR A 512 -22.43 -3.22 26.13
CA TYR A 512 -21.15 -3.87 25.84
C TYR A 512 -20.02 -2.88 26.10
N THR A 513 -19.18 -3.21 27.07
CA THR A 513 -18.02 -2.41 27.47
C THR A 513 -16.80 -3.29 27.63
N THR A 514 -15.61 -2.73 27.38
CA THR A 514 -14.37 -3.45 27.66
C THR A 514 -14.14 -3.66 29.15
N VAL A 515 -13.49 -4.78 29.51
CA VAL A 515 -13.10 -5.11 30.90
C VAL A 515 -12.17 -4.04 31.46
N ALA A 516 -11.05 -3.80 30.76
CA ALA A 516 -10.13 -2.74 31.10
C ALA A 516 -10.55 -1.43 30.41
N GLY A 517 -10.85 -0.42 31.22
CA GLY A 517 -11.22 0.93 30.76
C GLY A 517 -12.71 1.20 30.60
N GLY A 518 -13.59 0.18 30.57
CA GLY A 518 -15.03 0.39 30.41
C GLY A 518 -15.41 1.05 29.08
N THR A 519 -14.58 0.87 28.04
CA THR A 519 -14.72 1.52 26.75
C THR A 519 -16.00 1.05 26.05
N LYS A 520 -16.74 1.99 25.47
CA LYS A 520 -17.89 1.72 24.59
C LYS A 520 -17.50 1.95 23.15
N TYR A 521 -18.10 1.20 22.24
CA TYR A 521 -18.02 1.52 20.82
C TYR A 521 -18.78 2.84 20.58
N ASN A 522 -18.14 3.81 19.94
CA ASN A 522 -18.73 5.13 19.74
C ASN A 522 -19.74 5.20 18.58
N ASN A 523 -19.93 4.10 17.83
CA ASN A 523 -20.83 4.01 16.68
C ASN A 523 -20.54 5.08 15.60
N PHE A 524 -19.26 5.40 15.38
CA PHE A 524 -18.84 6.41 14.40
C PHE A 524 -19.33 6.10 12.98
N ASP A 525 -19.45 4.82 12.64
CA ASP A 525 -19.84 4.29 11.33
C ASP A 525 -21.32 4.47 10.99
N THR A 526 -22.18 4.67 11.99
CA THR A 526 -23.63 4.89 11.83
C THR A 526 -24.08 6.29 12.26
N SER A 527 -23.18 7.04 12.93
CA SER A 527 -23.47 8.37 13.44
C SER A 527 -23.33 9.43 12.35
N SER A 528 -24.36 10.28 12.22
CA SER A 528 -24.33 11.45 11.32
C SER A 528 -23.27 12.49 11.69
N SER A 529 -22.65 12.38 12.87
CA SER A 529 -21.52 13.23 13.28
C SER A 529 -20.26 12.93 12.48
N TYR A 530 -20.14 11.74 11.92
CA TYR A 530 -19.03 11.34 11.07
C TYR A 530 -19.45 11.31 9.60
N ASP A 531 -18.47 11.27 8.72
CA ASP A 531 -18.62 10.82 7.35
C ASP A 531 -17.40 9.95 7.09
N ILE A 532 -17.62 8.63 7.00
CA ILE A 532 -16.53 7.67 6.85
C ILE A 532 -15.94 7.66 5.44
N GLY A 533 -16.54 8.38 4.49
CA GLY A 533 -16.09 8.45 3.11
C GLY A 533 -16.24 7.13 2.33
N VAL A 534 -17.05 6.18 2.83
CA VAL A 534 -17.26 4.87 2.21
C VAL A 534 -18.74 4.66 1.93
N LYS A 535 -19.07 4.41 0.66
CA LYS A 535 -20.42 4.01 0.25
C LYS A 535 -20.56 2.50 0.41
N ALA A 536 -21.75 2.03 0.79
CA ALA A 536 -22.02 0.58 0.89
C ALA A 536 -21.74 -0.16 -0.44
N SER A 537 -21.92 0.51 -1.59
CA SER A 537 -21.61 -0.06 -2.91
C SER A 537 -20.12 -0.19 -3.22
N ALA A 538 -19.23 0.41 -2.41
CA ALA A 538 -17.77 0.27 -2.53
C ALA A 538 -17.24 -0.91 -1.69
N VAL A 539 -18.10 -1.54 -0.88
CA VAL A 539 -17.75 -2.71 -0.08
C VAL A 539 -18.10 -3.96 -0.88
N ASP A 540 -17.09 -4.57 -1.50
CA ASP A 540 -17.20 -5.92 -2.06
C ASP A 540 -17.60 -6.97 -1.02
N LYS A 541 -18.05 -8.12 -1.50
CA LYS A 541 -18.27 -9.28 -0.62
C LYS A 541 -16.93 -9.77 -0.10
N ALA A 542 -16.91 -10.19 1.17
CA ALA A 542 -15.69 -10.69 1.79
C ALA A 542 -15.05 -11.84 1.00
N GLU A 543 -15.86 -12.75 0.44
CA GLU A 543 -15.36 -13.90 -0.35
C GLU A 543 -14.62 -13.49 -1.63
N ASP A 544 -14.92 -12.31 -2.19
CA ASP A 544 -14.29 -11.79 -3.41
C ASP A 544 -12.96 -11.06 -3.09
N VAL A 545 -12.73 -10.70 -1.83
CA VAL A 545 -11.58 -9.92 -1.36
C VAL A 545 -10.23 -10.53 -1.79
N PRO A 546 -9.95 -11.85 -1.63
CA PRO A 546 -8.67 -12.40 -2.06
C PRO A 546 -8.40 -12.15 -3.54
N ALA A 547 -9.41 -12.29 -4.42
CA ALA A 547 -9.23 -12.10 -5.86
C ALA A 547 -9.07 -10.62 -6.23
N VAL A 548 -9.76 -9.71 -5.55
CA VAL A 548 -9.64 -8.26 -5.79
C VAL A 548 -8.29 -7.75 -5.27
N VAL A 549 -7.92 -8.12 -4.05
CA VAL A 549 -6.72 -7.63 -3.37
C VAL A 549 -5.46 -8.15 -4.04
N THR A 550 -5.36 -9.46 -4.32
CA THR A 550 -4.17 -10.02 -5.01
C THR A 550 -3.99 -9.48 -6.43
N LYS A 551 -5.03 -8.91 -7.03
CA LYS A 551 -4.96 -8.28 -8.35
C LYS A 551 -4.48 -6.84 -8.30
N TYR A 552 -4.92 -6.05 -7.32
CA TYR A 552 -4.74 -4.58 -7.34
C TYR A 552 -3.87 -4.03 -6.22
N ALA A 553 -3.64 -4.78 -5.14
CA ALA A 553 -2.73 -4.34 -4.08
C ALA A 553 -1.27 -4.40 -4.55
N GLY A 554 -0.45 -3.50 -4.03
CA GLY A 554 0.93 -3.35 -4.47
C GLY A 554 1.07 -2.47 -5.70
N ARG A 555 2.27 -2.47 -6.28
CA ARG A 555 2.54 -1.75 -7.54
C ARG A 555 1.75 -2.36 -8.70
N MET A 556 1.62 -1.58 -9.76
CA MET A 556 1.07 -2.00 -11.04
C MET A 556 1.55 -3.40 -11.47
N ASN A 557 0.62 -4.23 -11.96
CA ASN A 557 0.87 -5.63 -12.35
C ASN A 557 1.52 -6.51 -11.25
N GLY A 558 1.36 -6.13 -9.98
CA GLY A 558 1.96 -6.80 -8.83
C GLY A 558 3.47 -6.61 -8.74
N GLY A 559 4.01 -5.55 -9.36
CA GLY A 559 5.41 -5.17 -9.33
C GLY A 559 6.40 -6.16 -9.99
N ASP A 560 7.66 -5.75 -10.11
CA ASP A 560 8.74 -6.56 -10.68
C ASP A 560 9.39 -7.54 -9.69
N PHE A 561 9.13 -7.39 -8.39
CA PHE A 561 9.64 -8.25 -7.33
C PHE A 561 8.66 -9.40 -7.09
N LYS A 562 9.12 -10.65 -7.27
CA LYS A 562 8.27 -11.84 -7.11
C LYS A 562 8.78 -12.72 -5.98
N TRP A 563 7.89 -13.03 -5.04
CA TRP A 563 8.10 -13.94 -3.93
C TRP A 563 6.88 -14.83 -3.74
N THR A 564 7.05 -16.03 -3.21
CA THR A 564 5.95 -16.96 -2.96
C THR A 564 6.13 -17.56 -1.58
N PHE A 565 5.18 -17.26 -0.70
CA PHE A 565 5.11 -17.88 0.61
C PHE A 565 4.48 -19.28 0.51
N SER A 566 4.88 -20.12 1.43
CA SER A 566 4.40 -21.49 1.60
C SER A 566 3.47 -21.59 2.80
N ALA A 567 2.71 -22.68 2.91
CA ALA A 567 1.84 -22.90 4.07
C ALA A 567 2.60 -22.98 5.42
N SER A 568 3.90 -23.28 5.42
CA SER A 568 4.71 -23.22 6.64
C SER A 568 5.00 -21.79 7.12
N ASP A 569 4.88 -20.80 6.23
CA ASP A 569 5.14 -19.40 6.54
C ASP A 569 3.96 -18.76 7.29
N ASP A 570 2.74 -19.30 7.15
CA ASP A 570 1.50 -18.81 7.80
C ASP A 570 1.62 -18.57 9.32
N THR A 571 2.52 -19.30 9.98
CA THR A 571 2.73 -19.20 11.44
C THR A 571 4.13 -18.73 11.81
N ASN A 572 5.01 -18.53 10.83
CA ASN A 572 6.40 -18.20 11.03
C ASN A 572 6.62 -16.69 11.04
N TYR A 573 6.91 -16.14 12.22
CA TYR A 573 7.26 -14.72 12.37
C TYR A 573 8.79 -14.48 12.46
N SER A 574 9.60 -15.49 12.17
CA SER A 574 11.05 -15.33 12.03
C SER A 574 11.35 -14.53 10.75
N VAL A 575 12.51 -13.89 10.70
CA VAL A 575 12.99 -13.27 9.45
C VAL A 575 13.24 -14.37 8.42
N ASP A 576 12.59 -14.27 7.25
CA ASP A 576 12.98 -15.04 6.08
C ASP A 576 14.28 -14.44 5.52
N THR A 577 15.37 -15.17 5.70
CA THR A 577 16.71 -14.70 5.33
C THR A 577 16.91 -14.60 3.82
N ALA A 578 16.20 -15.41 3.04
CA ALA A 578 16.26 -15.40 1.59
C ALA A 578 15.45 -14.22 1.02
N LEU A 579 14.24 -13.99 1.54
CA LEU A 579 13.45 -12.79 1.21
C LEU A 579 14.22 -11.52 1.57
N LYS A 580 14.78 -11.46 2.79
CA LYS A 580 15.56 -10.29 3.23
C LYS A 580 16.76 -10.01 2.34
N SER A 581 17.48 -11.06 1.94
CA SER A 581 18.61 -10.93 1.03
C SER A 581 18.16 -10.43 -0.35
N ALA A 582 17.03 -10.91 -0.87
CA ALA A 582 16.46 -10.44 -2.13
C ALA A 582 16.03 -8.96 -2.06
N VAL A 583 15.37 -8.54 -0.98
CA VAL A 583 14.97 -7.13 -0.76
C VAL A 583 16.18 -6.20 -0.67
N VAL A 584 17.20 -6.57 0.12
CA VAL A 584 18.41 -5.75 0.28
C VAL A 584 19.20 -5.66 -1.03
N SER A 585 19.24 -6.73 -1.81
CA SER A 585 19.99 -6.78 -3.08
C SER A 585 19.21 -6.32 -4.31
N TYR A 586 17.93 -5.94 -4.14
CA TYR A 586 17.05 -5.54 -5.23
C TYR A 586 17.68 -4.44 -6.10
N LYS A 587 17.57 -4.60 -7.42
CA LYS A 587 17.94 -3.60 -8.42
C LYS A 587 16.79 -3.47 -9.40
N SER A 588 16.50 -2.24 -9.80
CA SER A 588 15.59 -2.01 -10.92
C SER A 588 16.19 -2.59 -12.22
N SER A 589 15.32 -3.11 -13.09
CA SER A 589 15.71 -3.66 -14.38
C SER A 589 15.82 -2.63 -15.50
N VAL A 590 15.48 -1.35 -15.21
CA VAL A 590 15.68 -0.22 -16.12
C VAL A 590 17.16 -0.10 -16.48
N ARG A 591 17.45 -0.11 -17.78
CA ARG A 591 18.80 0.10 -18.31
C ARG A 591 19.07 1.55 -18.71
N ALA A 592 18.04 2.24 -19.17
CA ALA A 592 18.13 3.63 -19.58
C ALA A 592 16.75 4.28 -19.53
N ILE A 593 16.72 5.59 -19.32
CA ILE A 593 15.51 6.41 -19.26
C ILE A 593 15.63 7.48 -20.35
N GLY A 594 14.58 7.65 -21.15
CA GLY A 594 14.53 8.68 -22.18
C GLY A 594 14.03 8.17 -23.53
N GLY A 595 13.19 8.98 -24.17
CA GLY A 595 12.83 8.89 -25.57
C GLY A 595 13.77 9.66 -26.51
N TYR A 596 13.34 9.79 -27.76
CA TYR A 596 13.99 10.66 -28.74
C TYR A 596 13.79 12.14 -28.38
N ASN A 597 14.88 12.85 -28.09
CA ASN A 597 14.88 14.25 -27.65
C ASN A 597 15.36 15.23 -28.74
N GLY A 598 15.29 14.84 -30.02
CA GLY A 598 15.78 15.65 -31.14
C GLY A 598 17.26 15.47 -31.46
N LYS A 599 18.01 14.68 -30.67
CA LYS A 599 19.36 14.21 -30.99
C LYS A 599 19.31 12.74 -31.35
N ALA A 600 20.14 12.31 -32.30
CA ALA A 600 20.19 10.94 -32.79
C ALA A 600 20.98 10.01 -31.86
N GLU A 601 20.67 10.02 -30.56
CA GLU A 601 21.37 9.27 -29.54
C GLU A 601 20.35 8.49 -28.71
N ILE A 602 20.49 7.15 -28.72
CA ILE A 602 19.80 6.31 -27.75
C ILE A 602 20.42 6.65 -26.39
N PRO A 603 19.61 6.88 -25.33
CA PRO A 603 20.12 7.03 -23.98
C PRO A 603 21.11 5.90 -23.67
N ALA A 604 22.32 6.25 -23.21
CA ALA A 604 23.34 5.26 -22.93
C ALA A 604 22.84 4.29 -21.83
N GLU A 605 23.12 2.98 -21.97
CA GLU A 605 22.87 2.04 -20.89
C GLU A 605 23.64 2.50 -19.64
N THR A 606 22.94 2.75 -18.54
CA THR A 606 23.60 3.05 -17.27
C THR A 606 24.36 1.80 -16.81
N THR A 607 25.69 1.86 -16.84
CA THR A 607 26.53 0.84 -16.21
C THR A 607 26.41 0.98 -14.70
N THR A 608 25.54 0.20 -14.08
CA THR A 608 25.51 0.09 -12.61
C THR A 608 26.79 -0.62 -12.17
N GLN A 609 27.86 0.14 -11.88
CA GLN A 609 29.03 -0.42 -11.22
C GLN A 609 28.59 -0.98 -9.86
N ALA A 610 28.97 -2.23 -9.59
CA ALA A 610 28.72 -2.85 -8.30
C ALA A 610 29.41 -2.04 -7.19
N PRO A 611 28.73 -1.70 -6.08
CA PRO A 611 29.43 -1.24 -4.90
C PRO A 611 30.24 -2.42 -4.35
N THR A 612 31.56 -2.36 -4.48
CA THR A 612 32.48 -3.27 -3.79
C THR A 612 32.47 -2.92 -2.31
N VAL A 613 31.48 -3.40 -1.56
CA VAL A 613 31.50 -3.33 -0.10
C VAL A 613 32.37 -4.48 0.40
N LYS A 614 33.61 -4.17 0.74
CA LYS A 614 34.49 -5.07 1.49
C LYS A 614 33.94 -5.18 2.92
N PRO A 615 33.69 -6.37 3.48
CA PRO A 615 33.30 -6.51 4.88
C PRO A 615 34.42 -5.97 5.76
N THR A 616 34.17 -4.93 6.54
CA THR A 616 35.07 -4.55 7.64
C THR A 616 34.64 -5.35 8.86
N GLU A 617 35.09 -6.60 8.94
CA GLU A 617 35.13 -7.33 10.21
C GLU A 617 36.14 -6.64 11.11
N LYS A 618 35.67 -5.96 12.15
CA LYS A 618 36.53 -5.57 13.27
C LYS A 618 36.62 -6.76 14.22
N ALA A 619 37.49 -7.71 13.86
CA ALA A 619 37.90 -8.79 14.75
C ALA A 619 38.63 -8.17 15.95
N THR A 620 38.10 -8.42 17.14
CA THR A 620 38.78 -8.14 18.41
C THR A 620 39.65 -9.36 18.72
N GLU A 621 40.92 -9.35 18.33
CA GLU A 621 41.88 -10.34 18.80
C GLU A 621 42.44 -9.90 20.15
N LYS A 622 42.16 -10.74 21.14
CA LYS A 622 42.63 -10.68 22.52
C LYS A 622 43.97 -11.42 22.58
N ALA A 623 45.02 -10.74 23.03
CA ALA A 623 46.28 -11.39 23.39
C ALA A 623 46.18 -12.07 24.77
N THR A 624 46.39 -13.38 24.79
CA THR A 624 46.83 -14.24 25.91
C THR A 624 48.25 -13.83 26.33
N GLU A 625 48.83 -14.03 27.52
CA GLU A 625 48.71 -15.03 28.59
C GLU A 625 49.62 -14.57 29.77
N LYS A 626 49.22 -14.63 31.05
CA LYS A 626 49.73 -15.48 32.19
C LYS A 626 49.71 -14.58 33.47
N ALA A 627 49.49 -14.99 34.72
CA ALA A 627 49.42 -16.28 35.38
C ALA A 627 48.72 -16.17 36.77
N THR A 628 48.04 -17.26 37.18
CA THR A 628 47.94 -17.85 38.54
C THR A 628 47.27 -17.10 39.72
N GLN A 629 46.10 -17.59 40.18
CA GLN A 629 45.83 -18.32 41.46
C GLN A 629 44.35 -18.16 41.89
N ALA A 630 43.72 -19.29 42.27
CA ALA A 630 42.35 -19.45 42.80
C ALA A 630 42.33 -19.26 44.34
N PRO A 631 41.26 -19.57 45.12
CA PRO A 631 39.78 -19.61 44.92
C PRO A 631 39.05 -18.70 45.98
N THR A 632 37.71 -18.55 46.08
CA THR A 632 36.81 -19.40 46.92
C THR A 632 35.36 -18.83 47.00
N VAL A 633 34.39 -19.75 46.83
CA VAL A 633 32.96 -19.91 47.22
C VAL A 633 32.20 -18.86 48.09
N LYS A 634 31.08 -18.33 47.53
CA LYS A 634 29.62 -18.26 47.95
C LYS A 634 29.20 -17.98 49.44
N PRO A 635 27.89 -17.74 49.72
CA PRO A 635 26.94 -16.60 49.47
C PRO A 635 26.50 -15.89 50.79
N THR A 636 25.51 -14.96 50.78
CA THR A 636 24.30 -14.95 51.66
C THR A 636 23.48 -13.63 51.62
N GLU A 637 22.17 -13.82 51.42
CA GLU A 637 20.92 -13.14 51.88
C GLU A 637 20.78 -11.60 52.10
N LYS A 638 19.73 -11.08 51.42
CA LYS A 638 18.49 -10.43 51.94
C LYS A 638 18.60 -9.37 53.06
N ALA A 639 18.11 -8.16 52.78
CA ALA A 639 17.30 -7.39 53.73
C ALA A 639 16.42 -6.34 53.02
N THR A 640 15.15 -6.36 53.39
CA THR A 640 14.08 -5.41 53.12
C THR A 640 14.30 -4.14 53.94
N GLU A 641 13.98 -2.95 53.41
CA GLU A 641 13.46 -1.88 54.27
C GLU A 641 12.62 -0.85 53.49
N LYS A 642 11.62 -0.35 54.20
CA LYS A 642 10.47 0.44 53.80
C LYS A 642 10.70 1.87 54.31
N ALA A 643 10.36 2.90 53.53
CA ALA A 643 10.17 4.24 54.07
C ALA A 643 8.97 4.92 53.39
N THR A 644 8.15 5.53 54.25
CA THR A 644 6.84 6.14 54.04
C THR A 644 6.96 7.66 54.26
N GLU A 645 6.22 8.47 53.47
CA GLU A 645 5.78 9.87 53.72
C GLU A 645 6.87 10.97 53.89
N LYS A 646 6.71 12.24 53.47
CA LYS A 646 5.54 13.12 53.33
C LYS A 646 5.89 14.43 52.58
N GLU A 647 4.85 15.02 51.98
CA GLU A 647 4.54 16.47 51.81
C GLU A 647 5.35 17.44 50.90
N THR A 648 4.66 17.84 49.82
CA THR A 648 4.20 19.21 49.47
C THR A 648 5.20 20.36 49.29
N GLN A 649 5.23 20.88 48.05
CA GLN A 649 5.13 22.32 47.77
C GLN A 649 4.74 22.60 46.30
N ALA A 650 3.65 23.33 46.12
CA ALA A 650 3.20 23.90 44.85
C ALA A 650 3.80 25.29 44.64
N PRO A 651 3.95 25.77 43.39
CA PRO A 651 4.08 27.19 43.11
C PRO A 651 2.77 27.80 42.57
N THR A 652 2.29 28.79 43.30
CA THR A 652 1.20 29.72 42.99
C THR A 652 1.64 30.72 41.91
N VAL A 653 0.83 30.95 40.87
CA VAL A 653 0.88 32.19 40.07
C VAL A 653 -0.53 32.77 39.97
N LYS A 654 -0.62 34.05 40.33
CA LYS A 654 -1.81 34.88 40.52
C LYS A 654 -2.30 35.43 39.17
N PRO A 655 -3.62 35.54 38.92
CA PRO A 655 -4.16 36.20 37.72
C PRO A 655 -4.39 37.70 37.96
N THR A 656 -4.18 38.52 36.92
CA THR A 656 -4.54 39.93 36.89
C THR A 656 -5.84 40.12 36.11
N GLU A 657 -6.76 40.84 36.73
CA GLU A 657 -8.10 41.20 36.25
C GLU A 657 -8.07 42.11 35.01
N LYS A 658 -9.05 41.93 34.10
CA LYS A 658 -9.62 43.06 33.36
C LYS A 658 -11.10 42.83 33.04
N GLU A 659 -11.88 43.77 33.57
CA GLU A 659 -13.28 44.14 33.44
C GLU A 659 -14.22 43.41 32.44
N THR A 660 -15.35 43.01 33.02
CA THR A 660 -16.59 42.54 32.39
C THR A 660 -17.40 43.72 31.81
N GLN A 661 -17.84 43.59 30.55
CA GLN A 661 -19.08 44.22 30.08
C GLN A 661 -19.97 43.16 29.41
N SER A 662 -21.23 43.13 29.86
CA SER A 662 -22.30 42.25 29.44
C SER A 662 -22.88 42.65 28.09
N LEU A 663 -23.09 41.68 27.18
CA LEU A 663 -24.09 41.82 26.11
C LEU A 663 -24.81 40.47 25.88
N ALA A 664 -26.14 40.58 25.83
CA ALA A 664 -27.12 39.53 25.57
C ALA A 664 -27.14 39.12 24.08
N PRO A 665 -27.94 38.11 23.67
CA PRO A 665 -27.64 37.27 22.50
C PRO A 665 -27.90 37.97 21.16
N SER A 666 -26.91 37.89 20.27
CA SER A 666 -27.02 38.32 18.87
C SER A 666 -27.73 37.24 18.05
N VAL A 667 -28.89 37.60 17.51
CA VAL A 667 -29.63 36.87 16.49
C VAL A 667 -28.83 36.92 15.19
N THR A 668 -28.39 35.76 14.70
CA THR A 668 -27.73 35.64 13.40
C THR A 668 -28.77 35.78 12.30
N GLU A 669 -28.98 36.99 11.78
CA GLU A 669 -29.70 37.17 10.51
C GLU A 669 -28.92 36.49 9.39
N THR A 670 -29.55 35.48 8.77
CA THR A 670 -29.06 34.87 7.53
C THR A 670 -29.17 35.89 6.40
N LYS A 671 -28.05 36.44 5.94
CA LYS A 671 -28.03 37.24 4.70
C LYS A 671 -28.13 36.32 3.50
N ILE A 672 -29.35 36.17 2.96
CA ILE A 672 -29.59 35.49 1.69
C ILE A 672 -29.25 36.48 0.56
N HIS A 673 -28.20 36.18 -0.19
CA HIS A 673 -27.82 36.94 -1.37
C HIS A 673 -28.66 36.48 -2.57
N ASN A 674 -29.69 37.25 -2.91
CA ASN A 674 -30.55 36.94 -4.06
C ASN A 674 -29.85 37.33 -5.37
N PHE A 675 -29.56 36.32 -6.19
CA PHE A 675 -29.24 36.50 -7.61
C PHE A 675 -30.52 36.32 -8.42
N THR A 676 -30.65 37.02 -9.53
CA THR A 676 -31.69 36.68 -10.52
C THR A 676 -31.39 35.31 -11.12
N LYS A 677 -32.42 34.58 -11.56
CA LYS A 677 -32.29 33.23 -12.16
C LYS A 677 -31.33 33.17 -13.37
N ASN A 678 -31.03 34.32 -13.97
CA ASN A 678 -30.10 34.46 -15.09
C ASN A 678 -28.69 34.95 -14.69
N GLY A 679 -28.43 35.22 -13.39
CA GLY A 679 -27.12 35.60 -12.85
C GLY A 679 -26.59 36.97 -13.28
N LYS A 680 -27.42 37.83 -13.91
CA LYS A 680 -26.95 39.08 -14.54
C LYS A 680 -27.04 40.33 -13.66
N THR A 681 -27.79 40.27 -12.57
CA THR A 681 -27.98 41.41 -11.66
C THR A 681 -27.99 40.95 -10.21
N SER A 682 -27.30 41.70 -9.36
CA SER A 682 -27.34 41.59 -7.91
C SER A 682 -27.60 42.97 -7.33
N SER A 683 -28.37 43.04 -6.25
CA SER A 683 -28.54 44.28 -5.46
C SER A 683 -27.29 44.63 -4.64
N TYR A 684 -26.29 43.76 -4.60
CA TYR A 684 -25.11 43.90 -3.74
C TYR A 684 -23.77 43.86 -4.50
N PHE A 685 -23.70 43.17 -5.65
CA PHE A 685 -22.47 43.03 -6.43
C PHE A 685 -22.59 43.62 -7.84
N LYS A 686 -21.53 44.29 -8.30
CA LYS A 686 -21.39 44.72 -9.70
C LYS A 686 -20.78 43.59 -10.52
N ILE A 687 -21.54 43.02 -11.45
CA ILE A 687 -21.12 41.85 -12.25
C ILE A 687 -20.55 42.34 -13.60
N THR A 688 -19.32 41.96 -13.92
CA THR A 688 -18.66 42.29 -15.20
C THR A 688 -18.30 41.01 -15.97
N GLY A 689 -19.21 40.54 -16.83
CA GLY A 689 -19.03 39.36 -17.68
C GLY A 689 -20.37 38.74 -18.12
N ASN A 690 -20.41 38.05 -19.27
CA ASN A 690 -21.63 37.48 -19.84
C ASN A 690 -21.47 35.95 -20.00
N PHE A 691 -22.14 35.17 -19.16
CA PHE A 691 -22.21 33.70 -19.29
C PHE A 691 -23.24 33.32 -20.37
N PHE A 692 -22.87 33.33 -21.66
CA PHE A 692 -23.67 32.69 -22.72
C PHE A 692 -22.88 32.46 -24.01
N GLN A 693 -22.45 31.20 -24.24
CA GLN A 693 -22.31 30.49 -25.52
C GLN A 693 -21.50 29.20 -25.25
N LYS A 694 -21.83 27.98 -25.70
CA LYS A 694 -22.85 27.50 -26.63
C LYS A 694 -22.96 25.97 -26.40
N ALA A 695 -24.13 25.48 -25.99
CA ALA A 695 -24.50 24.08 -26.19
C ALA A 695 -25.34 24.02 -27.46
N ARG A 696 -24.84 23.38 -28.53
CA ARG A 696 -25.64 22.73 -29.58
C ARG A 696 -24.75 22.00 -30.58
N GLU A 697 -25.16 20.76 -30.81
CA GLU A 697 -24.96 19.88 -31.98
C GLU A 697 -23.85 18.80 -31.92
N ARG A 698 -24.38 17.57 -31.70
CA ARG A 698 -23.88 16.20 -31.93
C ARG A 698 -23.09 15.53 -30.82
#